data_AF-A0A813HXR1-F1
#
_entry.id   AF-A0A813HXR1-F1
#
_cell.length_a   1.000
_cell.length_b   1.000
_cell.length_c   1.000
_cell.angle_alpha   90.00
_cell.angle_beta   90.00
_cell.angle_gamma   90.00
#
_symmetry.space_group_name_H-M   'P 1'
#
loop_
_entity.id
_entity.type
_entity.pdbx_description
1 polymer ?
#
loop_
_entity_poly.entity_id
_entity_poly.type
_entity_poly.pdbx_seq_one_letter_code
_entity_poly.pdbx_strand_id
1 'polypeptide(L)'
;MEGDASDKNIAFMLQDDEADGPYYHQEWEGMKQTTPIISGGMNALRLPAFFENLGHSNVILTAGGGSFGHKDGPKPGAISCRQGEESWKEWKAGKFGDVSLSDGIIEFAKTHEELKGAFLTFQKDADQIYPGWKEKLGYTGESSVQAATFDWAKKAAAAAFVGSSMAPASKESSVTCRALDQSSRYADLSLDEEELIKNGKHLLVAYIMKPKAGYDYLATAAHFAAESSTGTNVNVCTTDDFTKSVDALVYYIDPDNEEMKIAYPTLLFDRNITDGRAMMCSVLTLSIGNNQGMGDVEYGKIYDIYFPPAYLRLFDGPNCNVVDMWRILNRGMSNGGLIVGTIIKPKLGLQPKPFGEACYAFWQGGDFIKNDEPQGNQVFCQMNECIPEVVKAMRAAIKETGSSKLFSANITADDPNEMIARGKYVLSQFGPLGENCAFLVDGYVAGGTAITVARRNFPSQFLHYHRAGHGAITSPQTQRGYTAFVHTKISRVIGASGIHTGTMSFGKMEGDASDKNIAFMLQDDEADGPYYHQEWEGMKQTTPIISGGMNALRLPAFFENLGHSNVILTAGGGSFGHKDGPKPGAISCRQGEESWKEWKAGKFGDVSLSDGIIEFAKTHEELKGAFLTFQKDADQIYPGWKEKLGYTGESSVQAATFDWAKKAAAAAFVGSSMAPASKESSVTCRALDQSSRYADLSLDEEELIKNGKHLLVAYIMKPKAGYDYLATAAHFAAESSTGTNVNVCTTDDFTKSVDALVYYIACYAFWQGGDFIKNDEPQGNQVFCQMNECIPEVVKAMRAAIKETGSSKLFSANITADDPNEMIARGKYVLSQFGPLGENCAFLVDGYVAGGTAITVARRNFPSQFLHYHRAGHGAITSPQTQRGYTAFVHTKISRVIGASGIHTGTMSFGKMEGDASDKNIAFMLQDDEADGPYYHQEWEGMKQTTPIISGGMNALRLPAFFENLGHSNVILTAGGGSFGHKDGPKPGAISCRQGEESWKEWKAGKFGDVSLSDGIIEFAKTHEELKGAFLTFQKDADQIYPGWKEKLGYTGESSVQAATFDWAKKAAAAPYIGGWVYAKTPNLEGTYWNEVGYCPDGTAMNLAGNNMNHPERIGKDSHTPGSTLPTSFYMNAVGY
;
A
#
# COMPACT_ATOMS: atom_id res chain seq x y z
N MET A 1 21.38 17.68 -16.47
CA MET A 1 22.05 18.99 -16.63
C MET A 1 23.40 18.73 -17.28
N GLU A 2 23.43 18.69 -18.60
CA GLU A 2 24.64 18.66 -19.43
C GLU A 2 24.11 19.09 -20.80
N GLY A 3 24.30 20.37 -21.16
CA GLY A 3 23.68 20.98 -22.32
C GLY A 3 24.73 21.33 -23.35
N ASP A 4 24.67 20.65 -24.50
CA ASP A 4 25.43 20.98 -25.70
C ASP A 4 24.47 21.56 -26.77
N ALA A 5 25.01 22.07 -27.87
CA ALA A 5 24.28 22.85 -28.88
C ALA A 5 23.11 22.12 -29.57
N SER A 6 22.97 20.80 -29.38
CA SER A 6 21.85 19.98 -29.89
C SER A 6 20.48 20.41 -29.36
N ASP A 7 20.41 20.94 -28.13
CA ASP A 7 19.13 21.22 -27.46
C ASP A 7 18.31 22.33 -28.16
N LYS A 8 18.94 23.20 -28.96
CA LYS A 8 18.23 24.24 -29.72
C LYS A 8 17.27 23.67 -30.76
N ASN A 9 17.62 22.56 -31.40
CA ASN A 9 16.81 22.00 -32.49
C ASN A 9 15.54 21.33 -31.94
N ILE A 10 15.58 20.79 -30.72
CA ILE A 10 14.42 20.15 -30.07
C ILE A 10 13.34 21.19 -29.72
N ALA A 11 13.74 22.41 -29.34
CA ALA A 11 12.80 23.50 -29.09
C ALA A 11 12.13 24.01 -30.38
N PHE A 12 12.89 24.12 -31.48
CA PHE A 12 12.37 24.55 -32.79
C PHE A 12 11.38 23.54 -33.39
N MET A 13 11.67 22.24 -33.30
CA MET A 13 10.81 21.14 -33.77
C MET A 13 9.40 21.08 -33.14
N LEU A 14 9.10 21.90 -32.13
CA LEU A 14 7.80 21.98 -31.47
C LEU A 14 6.98 23.23 -31.85
N GLN A 15 7.54 24.11 -32.69
CA GLN A 15 6.98 25.45 -32.95
C GLN A 15 6.92 25.90 -34.43
N ASP A 16 7.71 25.32 -35.35
CA ASP A 16 7.54 25.54 -36.80
C ASP A 16 6.96 24.29 -37.50
N ASP A 17 6.17 24.50 -38.57
CA ASP A 17 5.47 23.42 -39.30
C ASP A 17 6.40 22.58 -40.20
N GLU A 18 7.61 23.09 -40.47
CA GLU A 18 8.71 22.43 -41.20
C GLU A 18 10.01 22.53 -40.39
N ALA A 19 10.71 21.41 -40.13
CA ALA A 19 12.01 21.41 -39.45
C ALA A 19 12.93 20.24 -39.90
N ASP A 20 14.14 20.57 -40.37
CA ASP A 20 15.14 19.57 -40.77
C ASP A 20 15.88 18.97 -39.57
N GLY A 21 15.64 17.67 -39.32
CA GLY A 21 16.44 16.88 -38.39
C GLY A 21 17.65 16.21 -39.07
N PRO A 22 18.74 15.89 -38.33
CA PRO A 22 19.95 15.28 -38.90
C PRO A 22 19.77 13.86 -39.47
N TYR A 23 18.56 13.29 -39.41
CA TYR A 23 18.25 11.94 -39.89
C TYR A 23 16.92 11.82 -40.67
N TYR A 24 15.97 12.74 -40.49
CA TYR A 24 14.66 12.72 -41.16
C TYR A 24 14.11 14.14 -41.35
N HIS A 25 13.31 14.32 -42.40
CA HIS A 25 12.50 15.49 -42.69
C HIS A 25 11.02 15.08 -42.60
N GLN A 26 10.16 15.91 -41.99
CA GLN A 26 8.76 15.58 -41.73
C GLN A 26 7.90 16.84 -41.59
N GLU A 27 6.89 16.97 -42.46
CA GLU A 27 5.89 18.05 -42.49
C GLU A 27 4.74 17.76 -41.50
N TRP A 28 4.17 18.79 -40.86
CA TRP A 28 3.14 18.65 -39.81
C TRP A 28 1.89 19.54 -40.01
N GLU A 29 1.29 19.56 -41.21
CA GLU A 29 0.07 20.34 -41.47
C GLU A 29 -1.04 20.08 -40.42
N GLY A 30 -1.45 21.15 -39.72
CA GLY A 30 -2.68 21.19 -38.91
C GLY A 30 -2.54 20.90 -37.41
N MET A 31 -1.33 20.65 -36.88
CA MET A 31 -1.14 20.61 -35.42
C MET A 31 -1.12 22.02 -34.81
N LYS A 32 -1.57 22.16 -33.55
CA LYS A 32 -1.43 23.41 -32.79
C LYS A 32 -0.05 23.43 -32.13
N GLN A 33 0.73 24.48 -32.40
CA GLN A 33 2.01 24.75 -31.74
C GLN A 33 1.94 24.55 -30.22
N THR A 34 2.95 23.91 -29.65
CA THR A 34 3.01 23.65 -28.20
C THR A 34 4.05 24.54 -27.52
N THR A 35 3.78 24.95 -26.28
CA THR A 35 4.68 25.81 -25.50
C THR A 35 5.63 24.94 -24.67
N PRO A 36 6.96 24.98 -24.91
CA PRO A 36 7.91 24.16 -24.16
C PRO A 36 7.88 24.46 -22.65
N ILE A 37 7.89 23.41 -21.84
CA ILE A 37 8.05 23.51 -20.37
C ILE A 37 9.53 23.24 -20.05
N ILE A 38 10.18 24.18 -19.36
CA ILE A 38 11.62 24.15 -19.12
C ILE A 38 11.89 24.18 -17.60
N SER A 39 12.72 23.23 -17.15
CA SER A 39 12.98 22.96 -15.73
C SER A 39 14.46 22.77 -15.44
N GLY A 40 14.93 23.38 -14.35
CA GLY A 40 16.30 23.24 -13.84
C GLY A 40 17.00 24.57 -13.57
N GLY A 41 17.25 24.88 -12.30
CA GLY A 41 18.24 25.89 -11.85
C GLY A 41 18.02 27.36 -12.20
N MET A 42 17.07 27.71 -13.07
CA MET A 42 16.88 29.09 -13.55
C MET A 42 16.52 30.08 -12.45
N ASN A 43 17.07 31.29 -12.57
CA ASN A 43 16.77 32.47 -11.76
C ASN A 43 16.72 33.73 -12.65
N ALA A 44 16.22 34.83 -12.10
CA ALA A 44 15.99 36.09 -12.81
C ALA A 44 17.18 36.62 -13.63
N LEU A 45 18.42 36.33 -13.23
CA LEU A 45 19.65 36.79 -13.90
C LEU A 45 20.03 35.91 -15.10
N ARG A 46 19.55 34.67 -15.16
CA ARG A 46 19.82 33.74 -16.27
C ARG A 46 18.79 33.86 -17.40
N LEU A 47 17.56 34.25 -17.07
CA LEU A 47 16.45 34.31 -18.03
C LEU A 47 16.68 35.23 -19.23
N PRO A 48 17.25 36.46 -19.12
CA PRO A 48 17.44 37.33 -20.28
C PRO A 48 18.38 36.75 -21.34
N ALA A 49 19.51 36.17 -20.90
CA ALA A 49 20.46 35.51 -21.80
C ALA A 49 19.91 34.18 -22.37
N PHE A 50 18.96 33.54 -21.66
CA PHE A 50 18.27 32.35 -22.14
C PHE A 50 17.25 32.70 -23.23
N PHE A 51 16.39 33.71 -23.02
CA PHE A 51 15.44 34.18 -24.04
C PHE A 51 16.14 34.73 -25.28
N GLU A 52 17.28 35.42 -25.14
CA GLU A 52 18.06 35.86 -26.29
C GLU A 52 18.64 34.68 -27.11
N ASN A 53 18.95 33.55 -26.44
CA ASN A 53 19.40 32.35 -27.12
C ASN A 53 18.29 31.58 -27.82
N LEU A 54 17.03 31.73 -27.41
CA LEU A 54 15.85 31.21 -28.11
C LEU A 54 15.33 32.18 -29.19
N GLY A 55 15.51 33.48 -29.01
CA GLY A 55 14.91 34.54 -29.83
C GLY A 55 13.51 34.96 -29.39
N HIS A 56 12.88 34.23 -28.46
CA HIS A 56 11.55 34.48 -27.90
C HIS A 56 11.49 34.11 -26.41
N SER A 57 10.45 34.60 -25.72
CA SER A 57 10.16 34.22 -24.31
C SER A 57 8.90 33.38 -24.13
N ASN A 58 8.27 32.91 -25.23
CA ASN A 58 7.08 32.06 -25.21
C ASN A 58 7.42 30.62 -24.76
N VAL A 59 7.76 30.44 -23.49
CA VAL A 59 8.07 29.17 -22.82
C VAL A 59 7.52 29.16 -21.38
N ILE A 60 7.20 27.98 -20.84
CA ILE A 60 6.72 27.82 -19.46
C ILE A 60 7.92 27.48 -18.57
N LEU A 61 8.18 28.29 -17.54
CA LEU A 61 9.38 28.18 -16.70
C LEU A 61 9.06 27.70 -15.28
N THR A 62 9.75 26.66 -14.83
CA THR A 62 9.65 26.14 -13.44
C THR A 62 10.83 26.60 -12.58
N ALA A 63 10.89 27.92 -12.32
CA ALA A 63 12.00 28.59 -11.63
C ALA A 63 12.04 28.37 -10.10
N GLY A 64 12.03 27.11 -9.64
CA GLY A 64 12.00 26.74 -8.22
C GLY A 64 13.16 27.32 -7.41
N GLY A 65 14.41 27.07 -7.83
CA GLY A 65 15.59 27.61 -7.15
C GLY A 65 15.67 29.14 -7.15
N GLY A 66 15.37 29.76 -8.30
CA GLY A 66 15.44 31.21 -8.46
C GLY A 66 14.38 31.99 -7.69
N SER A 67 13.14 31.49 -7.63
CA SER A 67 12.07 32.16 -6.89
C SER A 67 12.22 31.97 -5.38
N PHE A 68 12.48 30.76 -4.89
CA PHE A 68 12.54 30.50 -3.44
C PHE A 68 13.84 30.98 -2.78
N GLY A 69 14.95 31.07 -3.55
CA GLY A 69 16.25 31.53 -3.03
C GLY A 69 16.42 33.04 -2.87
N HIS A 70 15.47 33.87 -3.33
CA HIS A 70 15.57 35.33 -3.32
C HIS A 70 15.66 35.90 -1.90
N LYS A 71 16.56 36.87 -1.66
CA LYS A 71 16.86 37.39 -0.31
C LYS A 71 15.65 37.95 0.45
N ASP A 72 14.64 38.47 -0.25
CA ASP A 72 13.43 39.04 0.35
C ASP A 72 12.25 38.04 0.39
N GLY A 73 12.51 36.78 0.03
CA GLY A 73 11.59 35.65 0.08
C GLY A 73 10.90 35.31 -1.25
N PRO A 74 10.06 34.25 -1.27
CA PRO A 74 9.58 33.63 -2.51
C PRO A 74 8.67 34.52 -3.38
N LYS A 75 7.94 35.49 -2.78
CA LYS A 75 7.10 36.43 -3.55
C LYS A 75 7.96 37.44 -4.33
N PRO A 76 8.90 38.19 -3.72
CA PRO A 76 9.90 38.96 -4.47
C PRO A 76 10.70 38.14 -5.47
N GLY A 77 11.06 36.90 -5.16
CA GLY A 77 11.73 36.01 -6.12
C GLY A 77 10.91 35.71 -7.37
N ALA A 78 9.63 35.37 -7.21
CA ALA A 78 8.71 35.17 -8.34
C ALA A 78 8.50 36.46 -9.17
N ILE A 79 8.49 37.63 -8.52
CA ILE A 79 8.42 38.94 -9.19
C ILE A 79 9.71 39.21 -9.97
N SER A 80 10.88 38.96 -9.38
CA SER A 80 12.18 39.15 -10.05
C SER A 80 12.34 38.25 -11.28
N CYS A 81 11.85 37.01 -11.24
CA CYS A 81 11.83 36.12 -12.40
C CYS A 81 10.99 36.69 -13.56
N ARG A 82 9.84 37.32 -13.27
CA ARG A 82 9.04 38.02 -14.29
C ARG A 82 9.74 39.27 -14.81
N GLN A 83 10.33 40.07 -13.92
CA GLN A 83 11.12 41.25 -14.29
C GLN A 83 12.34 40.88 -15.16
N GLY A 84 12.89 39.66 -15.02
CA GLY A 84 13.89 39.12 -15.95
C GLY A 84 13.35 39.02 -17.39
N GLU A 85 12.14 38.47 -17.58
CA GLU A 85 11.49 38.42 -18.90
C GLU A 85 11.14 39.82 -19.44
N GLU A 86 10.58 40.69 -18.58
CA GLU A 86 10.23 42.06 -18.93
C GLU A 86 11.48 42.86 -19.35
N SER A 87 12.60 42.71 -18.63
CA SER A 87 13.87 43.38 -18.95
C SER A 87 14.45 42.98 -20.31
N TRP A 88 14.35 41.69 -20.69
CA TRP A 88 14.75 41.22 -22.01
C TRP A 88 13.85 41.81 -23.11
N LYS A 89 12.52 41.80 -22.90
CA LYS A 89 11.56 42.38 -23.86
C LYS A 89 11.81 43.87 -24.08
N GLU A 90 12.06 44.63 -23.03
CA GLU A 90 12.33 46.07 -23.14
C GLU A 90 13.68 46.39 -23.80
N TRP A 91 14.72 45.61 -23.52
CA TRP A 91 16.00 45.73 -24.23
C TRP A 91 15.85 45.34 -25.71
N LYS A 92 15.16 44.25 -26.03
CA LYS A 92 14.92 43.80 -27.41
C LYS A 92 14.09 44.80 -28.22
N ALA A 93 13.23 45.57 -27.56
CA ALA A 93 12.49 46.70 -28.13
C ALA A 93 13.34 47.99 -28.29
N GLY A 94 14.64 47.96 -27.96
CA GLY A 94 15.56 49.10 -28.10
C GLY A 94 15.39 50.20 -27.05
N LYS A 95 14.65 49.96 -25.96
CA LYS A 95 14.28 50.99 -24.97
C LYS A 95 15.48 51.68 -24.31
N PHE A 96 16.61 50.99 -24.22
CA PHE A 96 17.86 51.48 -23.61
C PHE A 96 18.90 51.99 -24.61
N GLY A 97 18.54 52.07 -25.91
CA GLY A 97 19.46 52.42 -26.98
C GLY A 97 20.35 51.26 -27.43
N ASP A 98 21.41 51.57 -28.20
CA ASP A 98 22.39 50.60 -28.69
C ASP A 98 23.38 50.24 -27.56
N VAL A 99 22.93 49.36 -26.66
CA VAL A 99 23.68 48.88 -25.49
C VAL A 99 23.64 47.34 -25.44
N SER A 100 24.63 46.73 -24.80
CA SER A 100 24.64 45.26 -24.65
C SER A 100 23.43 44.76 -23.85
N LEU A 101 23.02 43.49 -24.05
CA LEU A 101 21.98 42.86 -23.24
C LEU A 101 22.30 42.96 -21.73
N SER A 102 23.58 42.78 -21.36
CA SER A 102 24.04 42.95 -19.98
C SER A 102 23.71 44.34 -19.45
N ASP A 103 24.05 45.39 -20.21
CA ASP A 103 23.84 46.77 -19.78
C ASP A 103 22.36 47.16 -19.81
N GLY A 104 21.58 46.69 -20.79
CA GLY A 104 20.13 46.91 -20.84
C GLY A 104 19.39 46.34 -19.63
N ILE A 105 19.76 45.13 -19.17
CA ILE A 105 19.16 44.53 -17.97
C ILE A 105 19.61 45.29 -16.71
N ILE A 106 20.85 45.78 -16.66
CA ILE A 106 21.34 46.64 -15.57
C ILE A 106 20.57 47.96 -15.53
N GLU A 107 20.32 48.63 -16.66
CA GLU A 107 19.50 49.85 -16.71
C GLU A 107 18.06 49.58 -16.27
N PHE A 108 17.44 48.47 -16.69
CA PHE A 108 16.13 48.04 -16.19
C PHE A 108 16.15 47.79 -14.67
N ALA A 109 17.19 47.14 -14.15
CA ALA A 109 17.33 46.86 -12.71
C ALA A 109 17.51 48.11 -11.84
N LYS A 110 17.92 49.27 -12.40
CA LYS A 110 17.99 50.53 -11.62
C LYS A 110 16.62 51.00 -11.12
N THR A 111 15.53 50.63 -11.82
CA THR A 111 14.16 51.03 -11.48
C THR A 111 13.29 49.89 -10.93
N HIS A 112 13.81 48.66 -10.87
CA HIS A 112 13.08 47.46 -10.45
C HIS A 112 13.80 46.76 -9.28
N GLU A 113 13.34 47.04 -8.05
CA GLU A 113 14.02 46.62 -6.82
C GLU A 113 14.04 45.10 -6.61
N GLU A 114 13.09 44.32 -7.13
CA GLU A 114 13.13 42.85 -7.01
C GLU A 114 14.19 42.23 -7.92
N LEU A 115 14.33 42.69 -9.17
CA LEU A 115 15.41 42.26 -10.07
C LEU A 115 16.78 42.70 -9.54
N LYS A 116 16.90 43.94 -9.06
CA LYS A 116 18.07 44.43 -8.30
C LYS A 116 18.35 43.59 -7.04
N GLY A 117 17.31 43.12 -6.38
CA GLY A 117 17.39 42.15 -5.29
C GLY A 117 17.93 40.79 -5.72
N ALA A 118 17.67 40.36 -6.96
CA ALA A 118 18.23 39.13 -7.53
C ALA A 118 19.75 39.28 -7.80
N PHE A 119 20.22 40.45 -8.28
CA PHE A 119 21.67 40.76 -8.37
C PHE A 119 22.38 40.60 -7.01
N LEU A 120 21.76 41.10 -5.93
CA LEU A 120 22.27 40.98 -4.56
C LEU A 120 22.15 39.57 -3.96
N THR A 121 21.22 38.75 -4.45
CA THR A 121 21.03 37.36 -4.01
C THR A 121 22.00 36.42 -4.70
N PHE A 122 21.98 36.40 -6.04
CA PHE A 122 22.69 35.42 -6.87
C PHE A 122 24.04 35.98 -7.32
N GLN A 123 24.84 36.50 -6.37
CA GLN A 123 26.03 37.31 -6.68
C GLN A 123 27.05 36.58 -7.58
N LYS A 124 27.16 35.25 -7.47
CA LYS A 124 28.01 34.44 -8.36
C LYS A 124 27.55 34.51 -9.83
N ASP A 125 26.25 34.45 -10.07
CA ASP A 125 25.67 34.58 -11.42
C ASP A 125 25.72 36.04 -11.89
N ALA A 126 25.50 36.99 -10.98
CA ALA A 126 25.63 38.42 -11.28
C ALA A 126 27.06 38.79 -11.72
N ASP A 127 28.07 38.36 -10.96
CA ASP A 127 29.49 38.59 -11.27
C ASP A 127 29.94 37.85 -12.54
N GLN A 128 29.30 36.71 -12.88
CA GLN A 128 29.61 35.93 -14.09
C GLN A 128 28.94 36.46 -15.36
N ILE A 129 27.68 36.92 -15.27
CA ILE A 129 26.85 37.28 -16.44
C ILE A 129 26.87 38.79 -16.71
N TYR A 130 27.03 39.61 -15.66
CA TYR A 130 26.87 41.07 -15.71
C TYR A 130 28.11 41.81 -15.18
N PRO A 131 29.27 41.72 -15.86
CA PRO A 131 30.53 42.31 -15.38
C PRO A 131 30.41 43.81 -15.09
N GLY A 132 30.83 44.20 -13.89
CA GLY A 132 30.76 45.57 -13.39
C GLY A 132 29.40 45.99 -12.80
N TRP A 133 28.43 45.08 -12.63
CA TRP A 133 27.10 45.43 -12.11
C TRP A 133 27.12 46.18 -10.78
N LYS A 134 28.06 45.88 -9.88
CA LYS A 134 28.18 46.53 -8.56
C LYS A 134 28.39 48.05 -8.70
N GLU A 135 29.32 48.47 -9.55
CA GLU A 135 29.56 49.89 -9.85
C GLU A 135 28.37 50.51 -10.61
N LYS A 136 27.87 49.82 -11.65
CA LYS A 136 26.76 50.31 -12.49
C LYS A 136 25.42 50.46 -11.75
N LEU A 137 25.19 49.69 -10.68
CA LEU A 137 24.03 49.79 -9.78
C LEU A 137 24.32 50.58 -8.49
N GLY A 138 25.51 51.20 -8.35
CA GLY A 138 25.86 52.08 -7.23
C GLY A 138 26.12 51.38 -5.89
N TYR A 139 26.54 50.11 -5.91
CA TYR A 139 26.77 49.29 -4.72
C TYR A 139 28.21 49.40 -4.20
N THR A 140 28.35 49.90 -2.96
CA THR A 140 29.65 50.29 -2.36
C THR A 140 30.01 49.54 -1.07
N GLY A 141 29.30 48.46 -0.74
CA GLY A 141 29.52 47.66 0.48
C GLY A 141 30.36 46.39 0.24
N GLU A 142 31.17 46.00 1.24
CA GLU A 142 31.83 44.70 1.26
C GLU A 142 30.83 43.55 1.44
N SER A 143 31.12 42.40 0.84
CA SER A 143 30.11 41.38 0.54
C SER A 143 30.11 40.18 1.50
N SER A 144 29.03 40.03 2.27
CA SER A 144 28.53 38.71 2.64
C SER A 144 27.02 38.74 2.92
N VAL A 145 26.22 38.25 1.97
CA VAL A 145 24.80 37.94 2.19
C VAL A 145 24.67 36.41 2.10
N GLN A 146 24.55 35.75 3.25
CA GLN A 146 24.10 34.35 3.26
C GLN A 146 22.64 34.29 2.76
N ALA A 147 22.29 33.19 2.08
CA ALA A 147 20.89 32.94 1.72
C ALA A 147 20.02 32.97 2.97
N ALA A 148 18.85 33.61 2.88
CA ALA A 148 18.08 34.01 4.05
C ALA A 148 17.57 32.80 4.86
N THR A 149 18.12 32.60 6.06
CA THR A 149 17.50 31.75 7.08
C THR A 149 16.15 32.34 7.47
N PHE A 150 15.07 31.60 7.24
CA PHE A 150 13.70 32.12 7.28
C PHE A 150 13.18 32.27 8.72
N ASP A 151 13.58 33.35 9.39
CA ASP A 151 13.11 33.73 10.73
C ASP A 151 11.62 34.13 10.71
N TRP A 152 10.75 33.17 11.06
CA TRP A 152 9.31 33.34 11.11
C TRP A 152 8.83 34.40 12.13
N ALA A 153 9.64 34.74 13.16
CA ALA A 153 9.18 35.63 14.23
C ALA A 153 9.05 37.11 13.79
N LYS A 154 9.89 37.56 12.85
CA LYS A 154 10.05 39.01 12.56
C LYS A 154 8.90 39.69 11.82
N LYS A 155 7.93 38.96 11.25
CA LYS A 155 6.80 39.57 10.52
C LYS A 155 5.56 39.90 11.35
N ALA A 156 5.51 39.55 12.63
CA ALA A 156 4.41 39.93 13.53
C ALA A 156 4.35 41.45 13.84
N ALA A 157 5.47 42.17 13.71
CA ALA A 157 5.62 43.54 14.21
C ALA A 157 4.91 44.64 13.38
N ALA A 158 4.48 44.36 12.14
CA ALA A 158 3.93 45.37 11.24
C ALA A 158 2.42 45.66 11.41
N ALA A 159 1.74 44.93 12.31
CA ALA A 159 0.30 45.09 12.60
C ALA A 159 0.00 45.58 14.03
N ALA A 160 1.03 45.96 14.80
CA ALA A 160 0.86 46.56 16.12
C ALA A 160 0.46 48.04 16.01
N PHE A 161 -0.83 48.33 16.21
CA PHE A 161 -1.43 49.65 16.03
C PHE A 161 -1.12 50.60 17.23
N VAL A 162 -1.14 51.92 16.95
CA VAL A 162 -1.10 53.08 17.88
C VAL A 162 -0.82 52.75 19.36
N GLY A 163 0.45 52.87 19.78
CA GLY A 163 0.85 52.51 21.14
C GLY A 163 0.65 53.61 22.19
N SER A 164 0.36 53.20 23.43
CA SER A 164 1.00 53.74 24.63
C SER A 164 0.84 52.79 25.83
N SER A 165 1.69 52.96 26.84
CA SER A 165 1.91 52.07 27.98
C SER A 165 0.70 51.83 28.90
N MET A 166 0.46 50.58 29.31
CA MET A 166 0.80 50.04 30.65
C MET A 166 0.43 48.54 30.75
N ALA A 167 1.07 47.79 31.65
CA ALA A 167 0.69 46.39 31.96
C ALA A 167 -0.59 46.38 32.83
N PRO A 168 -1.52 45.41 32.63
CA PRO A 168 -1.34 44.08 33.23
C PRO A 168 -1.83 42.89 32.38
N ALA A 169 -1.74 41.69 32.98
CA ALA A 169 -1.93 40.36 32.39
C ALA A 169 -3.24 40.09 31.61
N SER A 170 -3.09 39.32 30.52
CA SER A 170 -4.14 38.49 29.89
C SER A 170 -3.52 37.20 29.32
N LYS A 171 -4.35 36.20 29.02
CA LYS A 171 -3.94 34.97 28.30
C LYS A 171 -4.02 35.22 26.80
N GLU A 172 -3.12 34.63 26.01
CA GLU A 172 -3.32 34.39 24.58
C GLU A 172 -3.24 32.89 24.28
N SER A 173 -4.05 32.44 23.32
CA SER A 173 -4.24 31.02 22.97
C SER A 173 -3.76 30.75 21.54
N SER A 174 -2.72 29.94 21.39
CA SER A 174 -2.31 29.42 20.09
C SER A 174 -3.28 28.35 19.60
N VAL A 175 -3.96 28.61 18.47
CA VAL A 175 -4.88 27.65 17.85
C VAL A 175 -4.06 26.61 17.06
N THR A 176 -3.56 25.60 17.76
CA THR A 176 -3.00 24.37 17.16
C THR A 176 -4.08 23.61 16.38
N CYS A 177 -3.79 23.18 15.16
CA CYS A 177 -4.68 22.38 14.31
C CYS A 177 -4.82 20.93 14.80
N ARG A 178 -5.49 20.71 15.94
CA ARG A 178 -5.64 19.37 16.52
C ARG A 178 -6.61 18.50 15.72
N ALA A 179 -6.24 17.23 15.53
CA ALA A 179 -7.19 16.15 15.29
C ALA A 179 -8.04 15.90 16.57
N LEU A 180 -8.97 14.94 16.53
CA LEU A 180 -9.49 14.39 17.78
C LEU A 180 -8.38 13.56 18.42
N ASP A 181 -7.94 13.96 19.61
CA ASP A 181 -6.95 13.20 20.37
C ASP A 181 -7.61 11.90 20.90
N GLN A 182 -7.09 10.77 20.44
CA GLN A 182 -7.53 9.42 20.83
C GLN A 182 -6.38 8.61 21.46
N SER A 183 -5.30 9.28 21.87
CA SER A 183 -4.08 8.66 22.40
C SER A 183 -4.34 7.83 23.65
N SER A 184 -5.29 8.26 24.49
CA SER A 184 -5.72 7.54 25.70
C SER A 184 -6.57 6.28 25.45
N ARG A 185 -6.77 5.88 24.18
CA ARG A 185 -7.45 4.64 23.78
C ARG A 185 -6.59 3.78 22.87
N TYR A 186 -5.98 4.37 21.84
CA TYR A 186 -5.26 3.63 20.79
C TYR A 186 -3.73 3.64 20.94
N ALA A 187 -3.20 4.13 22.06
CA ALA A 187 -1.79 3.99 22.40
C ALA A 187 -1.61 3.50 23.83
N ASP A 188 -0.76 2.49 24.01
CA ASP A 188 -0.27 2.03 25.31
C ASP A 188 1.23 1.74 25.19
N LEU A 189 2.03 2.77 25.46
CA LEU A 189 3.49 2.73 25.40
C LEU A 189 4.11 2.04 26.64
N SER A 190 3.31 1.34 27.46
CA SER A 190 3.77 0.48 28.55
C SER A 190 3.83 -1.01 28.18
N LEU A 191 3.29 -1.38 27.02
CA LEU A 191 3.31 -2.75 26.50
C LEU A 191 4.71 -3.15 26.01
N ASP A 192 5.18 -4.32 26.47
CA ASP A 192 6.48 -4.89 26.11
C ASP A 192 6.41 -5.74 24.84
N GLU A 193 7.37 -5.58 23.93
CA GLU A 193 7.40 -6.28 22.63
C GLU A 193 7.69 -7.79 22.78
N GLU A 194 8.56 -8.19 23.72
CA GLU A 194 8.82 -9.61 23.99
C GLU A 194 7.57 -10.27 24.59
N GLU A 195 6.85 -9.59 25.48
CA GLU A 195 5.57 -10.08 26.01
C GLU A 195 4.48 -10.15 24.92
N LEU A 196 4.36 -9.16 24.04
CA LEU A 196 3.40 -9.18 22.93
C LEU A 196 3.64 -10.35 21.97
N ILE A 197 4.91 -10.61 21.62
CA ILE A 197 5.36 -11.76 20.81
C ILE A 197 5.06 -13.07 21.53
N LYS A 198 5.54 -13.23 22.76
CA LYS A 198 5.40 -14.44 23.60
C LYS A 198 3.94 -14.81 23.89
N ASN A 199 3.06 -13.83 24.02
CA ASN A 199 1.62 -14.06 24.20
C ASN A 199 0.93 -14.57 22.92
N GLY A 200 1.54 -14.41 21.73
CA GLY A 200 1.08 -15.02 20.48
C GLY A 200 -0.30 -14.57 19.98
N LYS A 201 -0.84 -13.48 20.53
CA LYS A 201 -2.21 -12.98 20.25
C LYS A 201 -2.26 -11.82 19.25
N HIS A 202 -1.13 -11.20 18.95
CA HIS A 202 -1.06 -9.99 18.12
C HIS A 202 -0.20 -10.21 16.87
N LEU A 203 -0.68 -9.68 15.74
CA LEU A 203 0.15 -9.43 14.57
C LEU A 203 0.79 -8.05 14.79
N LEU A 204 2.11 -7.96 14.75
CA LEU A 204 2.83 -6.69 14.98
C LEU A 204 3.27 -6.11 13.63
N VAL A 205 3.15 -4.79 13.47
CA VAL A 205 3.55 -4.09 12.24
C VAL A 205 4.44 -2.91 12.59
N ALA A 206 5.60 -2.85 11.95
CA ALA A 206 6.54 -1.73 12.09
C ALA A 206 6.43 -0.80 10.87
N TYR A 207 6.20 0.48 11.13
CA TYR A 207 6.04 1.53 10.13
C TYR A 207 7.14 2.59 10.27
N ILE A 208 7.56 3.16 9.15
CA ILE A 208 8.07 4.54 9.10
C ILE A 208 6.87 5.43 8.76
N MET A 209 6.53 6.37 9.64
CA MET A 209 5.34 7.21 9.58
C MET A 209 5.68 8.65 9.96
N LYS A 210 5.23 9.60 9.14
CA LYS A 210 5.41 11.03 9.34
C LYS A 210 4.06 11.75 9.40
N PRO A 211 3.73 12.43 10.51
CA PRO A 211 2.59 13.34 10.58
C PRO A 211 2.75 14.52 9.63
N LYS A 212 1.64 15.04 9.11
CA LYS A 212 1.64 16.24 8.29
C LYS A 212 1.99 17.47 9.14
N ALA A 213 2.68 18.44 8.53
CA ALA A 213 3.14 19.64 9.24
C ALA A 213 2.00 20.33 10.04
N GLY A 214 2.17 20.42 11.36
CA GLY A 214 1.21 21.01 12.29
C GLY A 214 0.37 20.02 13.12
N TYR A 215 0.51 18.71 12.88
CA TYR A 215 -0.08 17.64 13.70
C TYR A 215 0.96 17.07 14.70
N ASP A 216 0.47 16.40 15.74
CA ASP A 216 1.29 15.76 16.78
C ASP A 216 1.55 14.28 16.47
N TYR A 217 2.74 13.78 16.80
CA TYR A 217 3.15 12.42 16.43
C TYR A 217 2.33 11.32 17.11
N LEU A 218 2.13 11.42 18.43
CA LEU A 218 1.38 10.40 19.19
C LEU A 218 -0.11 10.45 18.83
N ALA A 219 -0.69 11.64 18.71
CA ALA A 219 -2.09 11.80 18.32
C ALA A 219 -2.36 11.28 16.89
N THR A 220 -1.45 11.53 15.93
CA THR A 220 -1.57 10.98 14.57
C THR A 220 -1.31 9.48 14.54
N ALA A 221 -0.38 8.94 15.34
CA ALA A 221 -0.17 7.50 15.47
C ALA A 221 -1.41 6.78 16.04
N ALA A 222 -2.02 7.34 17.09
CA ALA A 222 -3.27 6.83 17.67
C ALA A 222 -4.45 6.91 16.67
N HIS A 223 -4.54 7.98 15.89
CA HIS A 223 -5.52 8.09 14.80
C HIS A 223 -5.27 7.07 13.69
N PHE A 224 -4.00 6.79 13.36
CA PHE A 224 -3.62 5.75 12.38
C PHE A 224 -4.04 4.35 12.86
N ALA A 225 -3.80 4.02 14.14
CA ALA A 225 -4.24 2.76 14.73
C ALA A 225 -5.77 2.62 14.79
N ALA A 226 -6.49 3.71 15.13
CA ALA A 226 -7.95 3.77 15.12
C ALA A 226 -8.54 3.50 13.72
N GLU A 227 -8.04 4.21 12.69
CA GLU A 227 -8.41 4.06 11.27
C GLU A 227 -7.86 2.77 10.63
N SER A 228 -7.14 1.95 11.39
CA SER A 228 -6.64 0.63 10.99
C SER A 228 -7.27 -0.52 11.79
N SER A 229 -8.30 -0.27 12.62
CA SER A 229 -8.91 -1.30 13.48
C SER A 229 -10.41 -1.12 13.74
N THR A 230 -10.78 -0.32 14.73
CA THR A 230 -12.14 -0.27 15.33
C THR A 230 -12.71 1.16 15.41
N GLY A 231 -11.93 2.17 15.02
CA GLY A 231 -12.20 3.57 15.30
C GLY A 231 -12.52 4.41 14.07
N THR A 232 -12.76 5.70 14.31
CA THR A 232 -12.81 6.69 13.23
C THR A 232 -12.48 8.09 13.78
N ASN A 233 -12.47 9.11 12.92
CA ASN A 233 -12.11 10.48 13.27
C ASN A 233 -13.07 11.23 14.24
N VAL A 234 -14.12 10.55 14.75
CA VAL A 234 -15.07 11.03 15.76
C VAL A 234 -15.54 9.87 16.65
N ASN A 235 -15.96 10.17 17.88
CA ASN A 235 -16.62 9.17 18.75
C ASN A 235 -17.97 8.73 18.16
N VAL A 236 -18.24 7.43 18.17
CA VAL A 236 -19.50 6.84 17.67
C VAL A 236 -20.25 6.07 18.77
N CYS A 237 -21.58 6.24 18.82
CA CYS A 237 -22.44 5.70 19.88
C CYS A 237 -22.50 4.16 19.94
N THR A 238 -22.03 3.47 18.91
CA THR A 238 -21.94 2.00 18.82
C THR A 238 -20.71 1.40 19.51
N THR A 239 -19.81 2.22 20.05
CA THR A 239 -18.63 1.72 20.79
C THR A 239 -19.04 1.17 22.15
N ASP A 240 -18.70 -0.09 22.43
CA ASP A 240 -18.84 -0.73 23.74
C ASP A 240 -17.47 -1.19 24.31
N ASP A 241 -17.47 -1.89 25.44
CA ASP A 241 -16.25 -2.36 26.10
C ASP A 241 -15.64 -3.60 25.42
N PHE A 242 -16.44 -4.40 24.70
CA PHE A 242 -15.90 -5.50 23.90
C PHE A 242 -15.14 -4.96 22.68
N THR A 243 -15.69 -3.95 22.00
CA THR A 243 -15.03 -3.22 20.90
C THR A 243 -13.64 -2.74 21.32
N LYS A 244 -13.52 -2.13 22.51
CA LYS A 244 -12.24 -1.66 23.06
C LYS A 244 -11.24 -2.80 23.28
N SER A 245 -11.71 -3.99 23.65
CA SER A 245 -10.84 -5.16 23.88
C SER A 245 -10.20 -5.73 22.61
N VAL A 246 -10.61 -5.26 21.42
CA VAL A 246 -10.03 -5.62 20.12
C VAL A 246 -9.44 -4.43 19.36
N ASP A 247 -9.26 -3.27 20.01
CA ASP A 247 -8.55 -2.12 19.44
C ASP A 247 -7.11 -2.49 19.05
N ALA A 248 -6.59 -1.95 17.94
CA ALA A 248 -5.16 -2.01 17.66
C ALA A 248 -4.43 -0.90 18.43
N LEU A 249 -3.29 -1.23 19.04
CA LEU A 249 -2.59 -0.34 19.97
C LEU A 249 -1.21 0.05 19.43
N VAL A 250 -0.93 1.36 19.39
CA VAL A 250 0.44 1.88 19.27
C VAL A 250 1.17 1.57 20.55
N TYR A 251 2.20 0.74 20.49
CA TYR A 251 3.00 0.35 21.67
C TYR A 251 4.42 0.91 21.65
N TYR A 252 4.88 1.41 20.51
CA TYR A 252 6.18 2.07 20.37
C TYR A 252 6.10 3.21 19.34
N ILE A 253 6.76 4.32 19.67
CA ILE A 253 7.05 5.42 18.73
C ILE A 253 8.46 5.94 18.95
N ASP A 254 9.13 6.32 17.87
CA ASP A 254 10.33 7.16 17.87
C ASP A 254 10.14 8.31 16.86
N PRO A 255 9.68 9.50 17.32
CA PRO A 255 9.45 10.64 16.44
C PRO A 255 10.72 11.20 15.76
N ASP A 256 11.92 10.95 16.31
CA ASP A 256 13.18 11.45 15.73
C ASP A 256 13.64 10.56 14.57
N ASN A 257 13.32 9.26 14.60
CA ASN A 257 13.56 8.30 13.51
C ASN A 257 12.32 8.02 12.63
N GLU A 258 11.20 8.73 12.87
CA GLU A 258 9.89 8.53 12.24
C GLU A 258 9.32 7.09 12.42
N GLU A 259 9.71 6.35 13.46
CA GLU A 259 9.24 4.98 13.71
C GLU A 259 7.92 4.91 14.49
N MET A 260 7.06 3.95 14.12
CA MET A 260 5.83 3.62 14.83
C MET A 260 5.58 2.10 14.75
N LYS A 261 5.33 1.44 15.88
CA LYS A 261 4.90 0.03 15.91
C LYS A 261 3.50 -0.11 16.48
N ILE A 262 2.67 -0.92 15.81
CA ILE A 262 1.27 -1.18 16.18
C ILE A 262 1.05 -2.69 16.38
N ALA A 263 0.37 -3.04 17.48
CA ALA A 263 -0.07 -4.39 17.78
C ALA A 263 -1.56 -4.55 17.39
N TYR A 264 -1.84 -5.51 16.51
CA TYR A 264 -3.19 -5.81 16.03
C TYR A 264 -3.69 -7.14 16.64
N PRO A 265 -4.75 -7.13 17.48
CA PRO A 265 -5.35 -8.36 17.98
C PRO A 265 -5.76 -9.29 16.84
N THR A 266 -5.31 -10.55 16.88
CA THR A 266 -5.53 -11.51 15.78
C THR A 266 -7.01 -11.87 15.55
N LEU A 267 -7.89 -11.45 16.47
CA LEU A 267 -9.34 -11.52 16.35
C LEU A 267 -9.90 -10.60 15.25
N LEU A 268 -9.22 -9.48 14.94
CA LEU A 268 -9.62 -8.51 13.91
C LEU A 268 -9.61 -9.08 12.49
N PHE A 269 -8.69 -10.01 12.20
CA PHE A 269 -8.50 -10.50 10.83
C PHE A 269 -9.55 -11.54 10.44
N ASP A 270 -10.17 -11.28 9.30
CA ASP A 270 -11.27 -12.05 8.70
C ASP A 270 -10.86 -13.51 8.36
N ARG A 271 -11.84 -14.42 8.42
CA ARG A 271 -11.69 -15.87 8.21
C ARG A 271 -12.68 -16.39 7.19
N ASN A 272 -12.27 -17.38 6.41
CA ASN A 272 -13.14 -18.05 5.46
C ASN A 272 -14.31 -18.77 6.17
N ILE A 273 -15.54 -18.60 5.70
CA ILE A 273 -16.71 -19.42 6.11
C ILE A 273 -16.62 -20.86 5.58
N THR A 274 -15.84 -21.08 4.50
CA THR A 274 -15.71 -22.37 3.83
C THR A 274 -14.68 -23.32 4.47
N ASP A 275 -13.57 -22.81 5.01
CA ASP A 275 -12.48 -23.63 5.57
C ASP A 275 -11.85 -23.09 6.88
N GLY A 276 -12.32 -21.94 7.39
CA GLY A 276 -11.80 -21.32 8.63
C GLY A 276 -10.41 -20.68 8.52
N ARG A 277 -9.78 -20.69 7.34
CA ARG A 277 -8.42 -20.16 7.11
C ARG A 277 -8.38 -18.63 7.12
N ALA A 278 -7.17 -18.11 7.28
CA ALA A 278 -6.90 -16.67 7.24
C ALA A 278 -6.69 -16.18 5.81
N MET A 279 -7.11 -14.93 5.54
CA MET A 279 -6.96 -14.26 4.26
C MET A 279 -6.01 -13.06 4.36
N MET A 280 -5.08 -12.94 3.41
CA MET A 280 -4.08 -11.87 3.37
C MET A 280 -4.70 -10.54 2.95
N CYS A 281 -5.78 -10.56 2.17
CA CYS A 281 -6.49 -9.33 1.84
C CYS A 281 -7.02 -8.61 3.09
N SER A 282 -7.48 -9.32 4.13
CA SER A 282 -7.90 -8.71 5.40
C SER A 282 -6.73 -8.09 6.18
N VAL A 283 -5.56 -8.76 6.22
CA VAL A 283 -4.34 -8.20 6.81
C VAL A 283 -3.94 -6.90 6.10
N LEU A 284 -4.05 -6.86 4.77
CA LEU A 284 -3.76 -5.67 3.98
C LEU A 284 -4.82 -4.57 4.13
N THR A 285 -6.12 -4.90 4.21
CA THR A 285 -7.20 -3.94 4.49
C THR A 285 -7.00 -3.22 5.82
N LEU A 286 -6.58 -3.93 6.87
CA LEU A 286 -6.33 -3.35 8.19
C LEU A 286 -4.99 -2.60 8.26
N SER A 287 -3.87 -3.25 7.91
CA SER A 287 -2.53 -2.68 8.11
C SER A 287 -2.12 -1.63 7.06
N ILE A 288 -2.63 -1.70 5.83
CA ILE A 288 -2.23 -0.80 4.73
C ILE A 288 -3.40 -0.33 3.87
N GLY A 289 -4.61 -0.33 4.45
CA GLY A 289 -5.85 0.05 3.77
C GLY A 289 -6.15 1.55 3.81
N ASN A 290 -7.18 1.94 4.56
CA ASN A 290 -7.65 3.33 4.60
C ASN A 290 -6.63 4.31 5.20
N ASN A 291 -5.72 3.83 6.07
CA ASN A 291 -4.62 4.63 6.61
C ASN A 291 -3.72 5.26 5.52
N GLN A 292 -3.62 4.66 4.33
CA GLN A 292 -2.85 5.19 3.20
C GLN A 292 -3.48 6.42 2.53
N GLY A 293 -4.69 6.84 2.93
CA GLY A 293 -5.37 8.04 2.40
C GLY A 293 -5.65 9.14 3.44
N MET A 294 -5.16 9.00 4.67
CA MET A 294 -5.39 9.97 5.76
C MET A 294 -4.81 11.36 5.45
N GLY A 295 -5.63 12.41 5.61
CA GLY A 295 -5.26 13.78 5.25
C GLY A 295 -4.30 14.49 6.23
N ASP A 296 -4.11 13.93 7.42
CA ASP A 296 -3.21 14.37 8.51
C ASP A 296 -1.88 13.59 8.59
N VAL A 297 -1.70 12.57 7.73
CA VAL A 297 -0.46 11.79 7.59
C VAL A 297 0.27 12.25 6.33
N GLU A 298 1.55 12.65 6.43
CA GLU A 298 2.38 12.96 5.27
C GLU A 298 2.83 11.68 4.57
N TYR A 299 3.18 10.63 5.33
CA TYR A 299 3.32 9.27 4.79
C TYR A 299 3.36 8.20 5.89
N GLY A 300 3.18 6.94 5.47
CA GLY A 300 3.26 5.77 6.34
C GLY A 300 3.54 4.52 5.51
N LYS A 301 4.64 3.81 5.81
CA LYS A 301 5.12 2.63 5.07
C LYS A 301 5.50 1.50 6.00
N ILE A 302 5.01 0.29 5.73
CA ILE A 302 5.39 -0.91 6.50
C ILE A 302 6.78 -1.38 6.09
N TYR A 303 7.64 -1.60 7.08
CA TYR A 303 8.98 -2.15 6.92
C TYR A 303 9.09 -3.62 7.34
N ASP A 304 8.30 -4.08 8.32
CA ASP A 304 8.21 -5.48 8.74
C ASP A 304 6.84 -5.82 9.35
N ILE A 305 6.48 -7.11 9.34
CA ILE A 305 5.25 -7.67 9.92
C ILE A 305 5.60 -8.97 10.66
N TYR A 306 5.27 -9.07 11.95
CA TYR A 306 5.37 -10.32 12.73
C TYR A 306 4.05 -11.10 12.66
N PHE A 307 4.11 -12.37 12.25
CA PHE A 307 2.97 -13.29 12.28
C PHE A 307 3.10 -14.25 13.48
N PRO A 308 2.20 -14.20 14.48
CA PRO A 308 2.27 -15.10 15.62
C PRO A 308 1.88 -16.54 15.24
N PRO A 309 2.45 -17.59 15.86
CA PRO A 309 2.26 -18.97 15.42
C PRO A 309 0.81 -19.47 15.34
N ALA A 310 -0.08 -18.98 16.21
CA ALA A 310 -1.50 -19.34 16.18
C ALA A 310 -2.25 -18.78 14.95
N TYR A 311 -1.77 -17.67 14.37
CA TYR A 311 -2.35 -17.05 13.18
C TYR A 311 -1.61 -17.47 11.90
N LEU A 312 -0.28 -17.63 11.95
CA LEU A 312 0.55 -18.09 10.84
C LEU A 312 0.09 -19.46 10.29
N ARG A 313 -0.23 -20.41 11.18
CA ARG A 313 -0.71 -21.75 10.81
C ARG A 313 -2.07 -21.79 10.10
N LEU A 314 -2.80 -20.66 10.01
CA LEU A 314 -4.08 -20.57 9.30
C LEU A 314 -3.93 -20.27 7.80
N PHE A 315 -2.75 -19.83 7.35
CA PHE A 315 -2.51 -19.53 5.94
C PHE A 315 -2.14 -20.79 5.13
N ASP A 316 -2.16 -20.69 3.81
CA ASP A 316 -1.97 -21.83 2.91
C ASP A 316 -0.51 -22.31 2.83
N GLY A 317 0.48 -21.40 2.89
CA GLY A 317 1.92 -21.71 2.74
C GLY A 317 2.30 -22.37 1.39
N PRO A 318 3.59 -22.49 1.03
CA PRO A 318 3.96 -23.08 -0.26
C PRO A 318 3.77 -24.60 -0.26
N ASN A 319 3.13 -25.16 -1.30
CA ASN A 319 2.98 -26.62 -1.40
C ASN A 319 4.14 -27.31 -2.14
N CYS A 320 4.65 -26.66 -3.19
CA CYS A 320 5.89 -27.04 -3.89
C CYS A 320 6.97 -25.96 -3.70
N ASN A 321 8.24 -26.31 -3.88
CA ASN A 321 9.38 -25.36 -3.86
C ASN A 321 10.57 -25.85 -4.72
N VAL A 322 11.77 -25.28 -4.53
CA VAL A 322 12.99 -25.63 -5.29
C VAL A 322 13.36 -27.11 -5.22
N VAL A 323 13.01 -27.80 -4.13
CA VAL A 323 13.31 -29.22 -3.92
C VAL A 323 12.56 -30.12 -4.91
N ASP A 324 11.32 -29.76 -5.26
CA ASP A 324 10.55 -30.44 -6.30
C ASP A 324 11.22 -30.27 -7.67
N MET A 325 11.73 -29.07 -7.96
CA MET A 325 12.45 -28.80 -9.20
C MET A 325 13.81 -29.51 -9.27
N TRP A 326 14.51 -29.64 -8.15
CA TRP A 326 15.73 -30.45 -8.04
C TRP A 326 15.44 -31.94 -8.29
N ARG A 327 14.33 -32.49 -7.75
CA ARG A 327 13.86 -33.85 -8.06
C ARG A 327 13.64 -34.03 -9.56
N ILE A 328 12.89 -33.14 -10.20
CA ILE A 328 12.59 -33.20 -11.64
C ILE A 328 13.88 -33.08 -12.48
N LEU A 329 14.89 -32.34 -12.00
CA LEU A 329 16.21 -32.20 -12.63
C LEU A 329 17.23 -33.28 -12.21
N ASN A 330 16.82 -34.33 -11.48
CA ASN A 330 17.67 -35.41 -10.96
C ASN A 330 18.88 -34.93 -10.12
N ARG A 331 18.64 -33.99 -9.18
CA ARG A 331 19.67 -33.42 -8.28
C ARG A 331 19.45 -33.79 -6.81
N GLY A 332 20.46 -33.50 -5.98
CA GLY A 332 20.38 -33.69 -4.53
C GLY A 332 19.31 -32.80 -3.89
N MET A 333 18.51 -33.38 -2.99
CA MET A 333 17.29 -32.75 -2.45
C MET A 333 17.54 -31.67 -1.38
N SER A 334 18.74 -31.63 -0.77
CA SER A 334 19.09 -30.68 0.29
C SER A 334 19.96 -29.49 -0.17
N ASN A 335 20.63 -29.60 -1.31
CA ASN A 335 21.54 -28.59 -1.87
C ASN A 335 21.70 -28.80 -3.39
N GLY A 336 20.59 -28.82 -4.14
CA GLY A 336 20.61 -29.08 -5.58
C GLY A 336 21.13 -27.91 -6.44
N GLY A 337 21.46 -26.77 -5.81
CA GLY A 337 22.13 -25.64 -6.43
C GLY A 337 21.32 -24.91 -7.50
N LEU A 338 22.04 -24.14 -8.31
CA LEU A 338 21.49 -23.16 -9.25
C LEU A 338 20.64 -23.83 -10.32
N ILE A 339 19.36 -23.46 -10.37
CA ILE A 339 18.51 -23.76 -11.52
C ILE A 339 18.75 -22.67 -12.56
N VAL A 340 19.45 -23.03 -13.63
CA VAL A 340 19.83 -22.11 -14.70
C VAL A 340 18.65 -21.92 -15.63
N GLY A 341 18.10 -20.71 -15.65
CA GLY A 341 17.01 -20.36 -16.53
C GLY A 341 17.13 -19.02 -17.24
N THR A 342 16.15 -18.77 -18.10
CA THR A 342 16.06 -17.54 -18.89
C THR A 342 14.59 -17.10 -19.06
N ILE A 343 14.41 -15.97 -19.74
CA ILE A 343 13.11 -15.46 -20.18
C ILE A 343 13.16 -15.35 -21.70
N ILE A 344 12.12 -15.80 -22.40
CA ILE A 344 12.05 -15.61 -23.86
C ILE A 344 11.95 -14.12 -24.22
N LYS A 345 12.72 -13.70 -25.22
CA LYS A 345 12.77 -12.32 -25.73
C LYS A 345 12.66 -12.32 -27.27
N PRO A 346 12.11 -11.27 -27.91
CA PRO A 346 11.53 -10.05 -27.34
C PRO A 346 10.31 -10.29 -26.43
N LYS A 347 9.96 -9.28 -25.62
CA LYS A 347 8.88 -9.34 -24.61
C LYS A 347 7.56 -9.82 -25.20
N LEU A 348 7.19 -9.27 -26.36
CA LEU A 348 6.10 -9.70 -27.22
C LEU A 348 6.60 -9.68 -28.67
N GLY A 349 5.85 -10.31 -29.58
CA GLY A 349 6.09 -10.28 -31.03
C GLY A 349 6.65 -11.56 -31.66
N LEU A 350 7.13 -12.53 -30.87
CA LEU A 350 7.42 -13.87 -31.40
C LEU A 350 6.12 -14.62 -31.68
N GLN A 351 6.02 -15.19 -32.88
CA GLN A 351 5.00 -16.17 -33.26
C GLN A 351 5.28 -17.55 -32.62
N PRO A 352 4.30 -18.48 -32.58
CA PRO A 352 4.40 -19.77 -31.91
C PRO A 352 5.64 -20.61 -32.24
N LYS A 353 5.97 -20.76 -33.53
CA LYS A 353 7.12 -21.56 -33.98
C LYS A 353 8.46 -20.91 -33.56
N PRO A 354 8.76 -19.64 -33.87
CA PRO A 354 9.94 -18.95 -33.36
C PRO A 354 10.08 -18.99 -31.83
N PHE A 355 8.96 -18.95 -31.09
CA PHE A 355 8.96 -19.11 -29.64
C PHE A 355 9.47 -20.49 -29.21
N GLY A 356 8.97 -21.57 -29.83
CA GLY A 356 9.45 -22.94 -29.61
C GLY A 356 10.92 -23.13 -30.00
N GLU A 357 11.34 -22.56 -31.12
CA GLU A 357 12.74 -22.60 -31.60
C GLU A 357 13.69 -21.90 -30.61
N ALA A 358 13.30 -20.72 -30.09
CA ALA A 358 14.03 -20.03 -29.02
C ALA A 358 14.11 -20.85 -27.72
N CYS A 359 13.02 -21.54 -27.34
CA CYS A 359 13.00 -22.40 -26.16
C CYS A 359 13.98 -23.59 -26.28
N TYR A 360 13.89 -24.31 -27.41
CA TYR A 360 14.81 -25.41 -27.73
C TYR A 360 16.27 -24.95 -27.72
N ALA A 361 16.57 -23.80 -28.34
CA ALA A 361 17.93 -23.31 -28.48
C ALA A 361 18.60 -22.98 -27.13
N PHE A 362 17.83 -22.59 -26.10
CA PHE A 362 18.31 -22.40 -24.72
C PHE A 362 18.41 -23.70 -23.91
N TRP A 363 17.35 -24.52 -23.89
CA TRP A 363 17.28 -25.75 -23.08
C TRP A 363 18.38 -26.78 -23.38
N GLN A 364 18.99 -26.67 -24.56
CA GLN A 364 20.19 -27.40 -24.96
C GLN A 364 21.40 -27.22 -24.04
N GLY A 365 21.36 -26.27 -23.10
CA GLY A 365 22.31 -26.13 -21.98
C GLY A 365 21.63 -25.75 -20.65
N GLY A 366 20.45 -25.13 -20.72
CA GLY A 366 19.72 -24.65 -19.54
C GLY A 366 18.69 -25.61 -18.99
N ASP A 367 18.23 -25.28 -17.80
CA ASP A 367 17.23 -26.03 -17.04
C ASP A 367 15.82 -25.45 -17.28
N PHE A 368 15.66 -24.13 -17.12
CA PHE A 368 14.36 -23.48 -16.89
C PHE A 368 14.06 -22.32 -17.86
N ILE A 369 12.81 -22.16 -18.29
CA ILE A 369 12.36 -21.00 -19.09
C ILE A 369 11.07 -20.46 -18.49
N LYS A 370 10.95 -19.14 -18.30
CA LYS A 370 9.66 -18.47 -18.04
C LYS A 370 9.14 -17.75 -19.28
N ASN A 371 7.82 -17.64 -19.40
CA ASN A 371 7.21 -16.55 -20.15
C ASN A 371 7.68 -15.19 -19.59
N ASP A 372 7.84 -14.19 -20.46
CA ASP A 372 7.87 -12.79 -20.05
C ASP A 372 6.46 -12.36 -19.61
N GLU A 373 6.33 -11.40 -18.70
CA GLU A 373 5.08 -11.20 -17.97
C GLU A 373 3.81 -10.89 -18.79
N PRO A 374 3.84 -10.18 -19.94
CA PRO A 374 2.62 -9.97 -20.72
C PRO A 374 2.30 -11.16 -21.65
N GLN A 375 3.19 -12.14 -21.84
CA GLN A 375 2.98 -13.23 -22.78
C GLN A 375 1.86 -14.14 -22.27
N GLY A 376 0.81 -14.35 -23.07
CA GLY A 376 -0.33 -15.17 -22.68
C GLY A 376 -1.10 -15.72 -23.88
N ASN A 377 -2.04 -14.94 -24.41
CA ASN A 377 -2.90 -15.34 -25.52
C ASN A 377 -3.12 -14.19 -26.53
N GLN A 378 -2.04 -13.49 -26.91
CA GLN A 378 -2.11 -12.43 -27.92
C GLN A 378 -2.48 -13.00 -29.30
N VAL A 379 -3.20 -12.21 -30.11
CA VAL A 379 -3.73 -12.66 -31.41
C VAL A 379 -2.67 -13.16 -32.40
N PHE A 380 -1.42 -12.72 -32.28
CA PHE A 380 -0.28 -13.15 -33.11
C PHE A 380 0.52 -14.35 -32.54
N CYS A 381 0.20 -14.80 -31.32
CA CYS A 381 0.86 -15.91 -30.64
C CYS A 381 -0.10 -16.49 -29.58
N GLN A 382 -1.10 -17.21 -30.06
CA GLN A 382 -2.16 -17.76 -29.21
C GLN A 382 -1.64 -18.96 -28.41
N MET A 383 -2.16 -19.17 -27.20
CA MET A 383 -1.69 -20.20 -26.27
C MET A 383 -1.87 -21.62 -26.83
N ASN A 384 -2.94 -21.83 -27.60
CA ASN A 384 -3.28 -23.08 -28.29
C ASN A 384 -2.32 -23.47 -29.42
N GLU A 385 -1.53 -22.53 -29.94
CA GLU A 385 -0.49 -22.76 -30.95
C GLU A 385 0.91 -22.75 -30.33
N CYS A 386 1.16 -21.84 -29.38
CA CYS A 386 2.46 -21.64 -28.76
C CYS A 386 2.86 -22.78 -27.82
N ILE A 387 1.96 -23.24 -26.95
CA ILE A 387 2.29 -24.28 -25.96
C ILE A 387 2.64 -25.64 -26.63
N PRO A 388 1.96 -26.11 -27.70
CA PRO A 388 2.41 -27.27 -28.46
C PRO A 388 3.84 -27.17 -29.01
N GLU A 389 4.25 -26.00 -29.53
CA GLU A 389 5.63 -25.79 -30.00
C GLU A 389 6.65 -25.76 -28.84
N VAL A 390 6.27 -25.23 -27.67
CA VAL A 390 7.08 -25.31 -26.44
C VAL A 390 7.26 -26.75 -25.95
N VAL A 391 6.19 -27.57 -25.95
CA VAL A 391 6.25 -28.98 -25.54
C VAL A 391 7.09 -29.82 -26.53
N LYS A 392 6.96 -29.56 -27.82
CA LYS A 392 7.78 -30.13 -28.90
C LYS A 392 9.26 -29.78 -28.72
N ALA A 393 9.57 -28.51 -28.45
CA ALA A 393 10.91 -28.04 -28.14
C ALA A 393 11.51 -28.70 -26.88
N MET A 394 10.71 -28.84 -25.82
CA MET A 394 11.10 -29.52 -24.59
C MET A 394 11.43 -31.00 -24.85
N ARG A 395 10.56 -31.74 -25.55
CA ARG A 395 10.77 -33.16 -25.89
C ARG A 395 12.04 -33.37 -26.72
N ALA A 396 12.33 -32.48 -27.67
CA ALA A 396 13.59 -32.52 -28.43
C ALA A 396 14.81 -32.26 -27.54
N ALA A 397 14.78 -31.20 -26.72
CA ALA A 397 15.90 -30.86 -25.83
C ALA A 397 16.19 -31.94 -24.76
N ILE A 398 15.15 -32.58 -24.19
CA ILE A 398 15.32 -33.72 -23.27
C ILE A 398 15.96 -34.90 -23.99
N LYS A 399 15.45 -35.27 -25.18
CA LYS A 399 15.99 -36.39 -25.97
C LYS A 399 17.47 -36.21 -26.34
N GLU A 400 17.89 -35.00 -26.65
CA GLU A 400 19.26 -34.71 -27.12
C GLU A 400 20.26 -34.44 -25.99
N THR A 401 19.81 -33.89 -24.85
CA THR A 401 20.71 -33.60 -23.72
C THR A 401 20.73 -34.68 -22.64
N GLY A 402 19.78 -35.63 -22.67
CA GLY A 402 19.55 -36.59 -21.58
C GLY A 402 19.10 -35.96 -20.26
N SER A 403 18.94 -34.65 -20.22
CA SER A 403 18.59 -33.88 -19.03
C SER A 403 17.12 -33.47 -19.08
N SER A 404 16.44 -33.56 -17.94
CA SER A 404 15.12 -32.96 -17.76
C SER A 404 15.16 -31.43 -17.92
N LYS A 405 14.00 -30.82 -18.21
CA LYS A 405 13.83 -29.39 -18.50
C LYS A 405 12.56 -28.86 -17.84
N LEU A 406 12.48 -27.56 -17.63
CA LEU A 406 11.38 -26.89 -16.92
C LEU A 406 10.85 -25.70 -17.73
N PHE A 407 9.53 -25.50 -17.74
CA PHE A 407 8.86 -24.34 -18.35
C PHE A 407 7.88 -23.70 -17.37
N SER A 408 7.88 -22.37 -17.26
CA SER A 408 6.98 -21.62 -16.42
C SER A 408 6.00 -20.82 -17.28
N ALA A 409 4.79 -21.38 -17.44
CA ALA A 409 3.73 -20.85 -18.28
C ALA A 409 2.93 -19.76 -17.56
N ASN A 410 2.70 -18.62 -18.20
CA ASN A 410 1.87 -17.57 -17.62
C ASN A 410 0.38 -17.94 -17.70
N ILE A 411 -0.29 -17.97 -16.55
CA ILE A 411 -1.74 -18.22 -16.46
C ILE A 411 -2.54 -17.00 -15.98
N THR A 412 -1.90 -15.85 -15.77
CA THR A 412 -2.53 -14.62 -15.23
C THR A 412 -3.73 -14.16 -16.07
N ALA A 413 -4.89 -14.01 -15.43
CA ALA A 413 -6.09 -13.41 -16.01
C ALA A 413 -7.01 -12.88 -14.90
N ASP A 414 -7.89 -11.93 -15.25
CA ASP A 414 -8.82 -11.34 -14.28
C ASP A 414 -9.92 -12.35 -13.85
N ASP A 415 -10.34 -13.27 -14.73
CA ASP A 415 -11.28 -14.34 -14.37
C ASP A 415 -10.52 -15.59 -13.90
N PRO A 416 -10.75 -16.08 -12.66
CA PRO A 416 -10.21 -17.36 -12.20
C PRO A 416 -10.54 -18.53 -13.13
N ASN A 417 -11.70 -18.52 -13.81
CA ASN A 417 -12.05 -19.58 -14.74
C ASN A 417 -11.11 -19.61 -15.96
N GLU A 418 -10.62 -18.46 -16.42
CA GLU A 418 -9.61 -18.35 -17.47
C GLU A 418 -8.23 -18.79 -16.94
N MET A 419 -7.84 -18.43 -15.71
CA MET A 419 -6.62 -18.94 -15.08
C MET A 419 -6.63 -20.48 -14.98
N ILE A 420 -7.77 -21.04 -14.55
CA ILE A 420 -7.99 -22.49 -14.42
C ILE A 420 -8.04 -23.16 -15.80
N ALA A 421 -8.65 -22.53 -16.81
CA ALA A 421 -8.69 -23.03 -18.18
C ALA A 421 -7.28 -23.08 -18.79
N ARG A 422 -6.48 -22.02 -18.64
CA ARG A 422 -5.08 -21.98 -19.08
C ARG A 422 -4.24 -23.05 -18.38
N GLY A 423 -4.33 -23.17 -17.05
CA GLY A 423 -3.57 -24.19 -16.32
C GLY A 423 -3.94 -25.62 -16.73
N LYS A 424 -5.24 -25.93 -16.85
CA LYS A 424 -5.72 -27.23 -17.35
C LYS A 424 -5.29 -27.49 -18.80
N TYR A 425 -5.36 -26.48 -19.67
CA TYR A 425 -4.93 -26.59 -21.06
C TYR A 425 -3.42 -26.86 -21.16
N VAL A 426 -2.58 -26.08 -20.47
CA VAL A 426 -1.13 -26.26 -20.47
C VAL A 426 -0.75 -27.68 -20.00
N LEU A 427 -1.29 -28.15 -18.87
CA LEU A 427 -1.04 -29.52 -18.40
C LEU A 427 -1.50 -30.60 -19.38
N SER A 428 -2.61 -30.37 -20.11
CA SER A 428 -3.08 -31.30 -21.14
C SER A 428 -2.11 -31.44 -22.33
N GLN A 429 -1.40 -30.36 -22.69
CA GLN A 429 -0.41 -30.40 -23.77
C GLN A 429 0.92 -31.01 -23.33
N PHE A 430 1.39 -30.67 -22.12
CA PHE A 430 2.60 -31.29 -21.55
C PHE A 430 2.42 -32.79 -21.33
N GLY A 431 1.24 -33.21 -20.85
CA GLY A 431 0.85 -34.62 -20.69
C GLY A 431 1.75 -35.34 -19.68
N PRO A 432 2.50 -36.38 -20.07
CA PRO A 432 3.49 -37.03 -19.20
C PRO A 432 4.58 -36.09 -18.67
N LEU A 433 4.79 -34.93 -19.31
CA LEU A 433 5.71 -33.88 -18.83
C LEU A 433 5.01 -32.86 -17.91
N GLY A 434 3.85 -33.20 -17.33
CA GLY A 434 3.07 -32.26 -16.51
C GLY A 434 3.87 -31.63 -15.37
N GLU A 435 4.68 -32.43 -14.66
CA GLU A 435 5.55 -31.93 -13.58
C GLU A 435 6.70 -31.03 -14.06
N ASN A 436 7.04 -31.06 -15.36
CA ASN A 436 8.02 -30.13 -15.94
C ASN A 436 7.46 -28.70 -16.09
N CYS A 437 6.19 -28.46 -15.73
CA CYS A 437 5.53 -27.17 -15.84
C CYS A 437 5.37 -26.47 -14.48
N ALA A 438 5.80 -25.21 -14.41
CA ALA A 438 5.44 -24.26 -13.35
C ALA A 438 4.37 -23.30 -13.88
N PHE A 439 3.56 -22.73 -12.97
CA PHE A 439 2.63 -21.67 -13.32
C PHE A 439 3.12 -20.32 -12.83
N LEU A 440 3.23 -19.37 -13.75
CA LEU A 440 3.51 -17.97 -13.46
C LEU A 440 2.21 -17.19 -13.29
N VAL A 441 2.18 -16.37 -12.24
CA VAL A 441 1.10 -15.42 -11.96
C VAL A 441 1.69 -14.07 -11.56
N ASP A 442 1.22 -12.98 -12.18
CA ASP A 442 1.59 -11.61 -11.86
C ASP A 442 0.83 -11.06 -10.64
N GLY A 443 1.10 -11.66 -9.47
CA GLY A 443 0.31 -11.50 -8.24
C GLY A 443 0.24 -10.08 -7.65
N TYR A 444 1.06 -9.13 -8.11
CA TYR A 444 0.94 -7.73 -7.69
C TYR A 444 -0.12 -6.96 -8.48
N VAL A 445 -0.20 -7.14 -9.81
CA VAL A 445 -1.19 -6.44 -10.65
C VAL A 445 -2.55 -7.15 -10.70
N ALA A 446 -2.56 -8.48 -10.63
CA ALA A 446 -3.81 -9.25 -10.51
C ALA A 446 -4.34 -9.29 -9.06
N GLY A 447 -3.45 -9.12 -8.09
CA GLY A 447 -3.73 -9.16 -6.65
C GLY A 447 -3.54 -10.54 -6.02
N GLY A 448 -3.63 -10.59 -4.68
CA GLY A 448 -3.46 -11.82 -3.90
C GLY A 448 -4.43 -12.93 -4.31
N THR A 449 -5.66 -12.57 -4.70
CA THR A 449 -6.68 -13.51 -5.17
C THR A 449 -6.20 -14.38 -6.34
N ALA A 450 -5.42 -13.84 -7.28
CA ALA A 450 -4.89 -14.60 -8.41
C ALA A 450 -3.84 -15.65 -8.00
N ILE A 451 -3.09 -15.37 -6.93
CA ILE A 451 -2.12 -16.31 -6.35
C ILE A 451 -2.86 -17.45 -5.64
N THR A 452 -3.87 -17.14 -4.82
CA THR A 452 -4.72 -18.13 -4.16
C THR A 452 -5.44 -19.04 -5.16
N VAL A 453 -5.94 -18.50 -6.28
CA VAL A 453 -6.51 -19.28 -7.39
C VAL A 453 -5.55 -20.35 -7.88
N ALA A 454 -4.31 -19.97 -8.23
CA ALA A 454 -3.32 -20.92 -8.72
C ALA A 454 -2.88 -21.91 -7.61
N ARG A 455 -2.67 -21.40 -6.39
CA ARG A 455 -2.23 -22.17 -5.21
C ARG A 455 -3.21 -23.26 -4.79
N ARG A 456 -4.52 -23.01 -4.91
CA ARG A 456 -5.59 -23.93 -4.51
C ARG A 456 -6.04 -24.85 -5.64
N ASN A 457 -6.04 -24.40 -6.90
CA ASN A 457 -6.44 -25.23 -8.05
C ASN A 457 -5.29 -26.12 -8.59
N PHE A 458 -4.03 -25.72 -8.41
CA PHE A 458 -2.86 -26.43 -8.92
C PHE A 458 -1.76 -26.64 -7.85
N PRO A 459 -2.09 -27.14 -6.65
CA PRO A 459 -1.13 -27.23 -5.53
C PRO A 459 0.10 -28.08 -5.83
N SER A 460 0.01 -29.07 -6.73
CA SER A 460 1.13 -29.94 -7.13
C SER A 460 2.00 -29.36 -8.24
N GLN A 461 1.81 -28.10 -8.63
CA GLN A 461 2.63 -27.38 -9.61
C GLN A 461 3.39 -26.25 -8.91
N PHE A 462 4.62 -25.98 -9.33
CA PHE A 462 5.40 -24.88 -8.77
C PHE A 462 4.74 -23.53 -9.12
N LEU A 463 4.34 -22.78 -8.09
CA LEU A 463 3.74 -21.46 -8.24
C LEU A 463 4.80 -20.35 -8.23
N HIS A 464 5.03 -19.79 -9.41
CA HIS A 464 6.00 -18.73 -9.67
C HIS A 464 5.31 -17.37 -9.55
N TYR A 465 5.47 -16.71 -8.40
CA TYR A 465 5.01 -15.33 -8.20
C TYR A 465 5.92 -14.38 -9.00
N HIS A 466 5.33 -13.71 -9.98
CA HIS A 466 5.97 -12.59 -10.68
C HIS A 466 5.42 -11.26 -10.14
N ARG A 467 6.31 -10.31 -9.87
CA ARG A 467 5.98 -9.08 -9.12
C ARG A 467 5.86 -7.83 -10.01
N ALA A 468 5.34 -7.96 -11.23
CA ALA A 468 5.20 -6.83 -12.14
C ALA A 468 4.47 -5.65 -11.46
N GLY A 469 4.98 -4.42 -11.61
CA GLY A 469 4.40 -3.21 -10.99
C GLY A 469 4.82 -2.89 -9.55
N HIS A 470 5.41 -3.84 -8.80
CA HIS A 470 5.70 -3.68 -7.35
C HIS A 470 6.49 -2.42 -6.97
N GLY A 471 7.39 -1.97 -7.84
CA GLY A 471 8.26 -0.80 -7.64
C GLY A 471 7.52 0.54 -7.54
N ALA A 472 6.20 0.58 -7.75
CA ALA A 472 5.36 1.74 -7.45
C ALA A 472 5.23 2.02 -5.94
N ILE A 473 5.37 1.00 -5.08
CA ILE A 473 5.33 1.16 -3.61
C ILE A 473 6.60 0.63 -2.92
N THR A 474 7.19 -0.46 -3.42
CA THR A 474 8.34 -1.08 -2.74
C THR A 474 9.66 -0.36 -2.95
N SER A 475 9.74 0.62 -3.84
CA SER A 475 10.96 1.42 -4.06
C SER A 475 11.32 2.21 -2.80
N PRO A 476 12.61 2.32 -2.42
CA PRO A 476 13.05 3.22 -1.36
C PRO A 476 12.74 4.71 -1.60
N GLN A 477 12.46 5.10 -2.86
CA GLN A 477 12.07 6.48 -3.19
C GLN A 477 10.62 6.81 -2.81
N THR A 478 9.78 5.80 -2.58
CA THR A 478 8.36 5.96 -2.23
C THR A 478 8.15 5.72 -0.75
N GLN A 479 7.61 6.69 -0.01
CA GLN A 479 7.39 6.57 1.44
C GLN A 479 6.00 6.01 1.82
N ARG A 480 5.27 5.39 0.89
CA ARG A 480 3.94 4.79 1.13
C ARG A 480 3.94 3.28 0.84
N GLY A 481 2.89 2.58 1.29
CA GLY A 481 2.72 1.15 1.07
C GLY A 481 3.63 0.29 1.93
N TYR A 482 4.43 -0.59 1.32
CA TYR A 482 5.30 -1.52 2.06
C TYR A 482 6.61 -1.81 1.30
N THR A 483 7.65 -2.25 2.02
CA THR A 483 8.97 -2.56 1.45
C THR A 483 8.96 -3.82 0.56
N ALA A 484 10.05 -4.02 -0.20
CA ALA A 484 10.26 -5.25 -0.98
C ALA A 484 10.36 -6.49 -0.07
N PHE A 485 10.91 -6.32 1.14
CA PHE A 485 10.99 -7.35 2.18
C PHE A 485 9.58 -7.79 2.62
N VAL A 486 8.70 -6.86 2.98
CA VAL A 486 7.31 -7.18 3.37
C VAL A 486 6.56 -7.86 2.23
N HIS A 487 6.66 -7.33 1.01
CA HIS A 487 6.02 -7.90 -0.17
C HIS A 487 6.42 -9.37 -0.42
N THR A 488 7.69 -9.70 -0.19
CA THR A 488 8.21 -11.06 -0.34
C THR A 488 7.85 -11.94 0.85
N LYS A 489 7.95 -11.47 2.11
CA LYS A 489 7.48 -12.17 3.32
C LYS A 489 6.02 -12.62 3.17
N ILE A 490 5.15 -11.72 2.70
CA ILE A 490 3.74 -12.01 2.35
C ILE A 490 3.61 -13.13 1.32
N SER A 491 4.48 -13.19 0.30
CA SER A 491 4.41 -14.20 -0.76
C SER A 491 4.62 -15.64 -0.25
N ARG A 492 5.41 -15.84 0.81
CA ARG A 492 5.57 -17.15 1.48
C ARG A 492 4.28 -17.55 2.19
N VAL A 493 3.71 -16.62 2.97
CA VAL A 493 2.44 -16.81 3.70
C VAL A 493 1.30 -17.25 2.77
N ILE A 494 1.11 -16.57 1.63
CA ILE A 494 0.07 -16.93 0.63
C ILE A 494 0.46 -18.08 -0.32
N GLY A 495 1.65 -18.64 -0.16
CA GLY A 495 2.02 -19.92 -0.77
C GLY A 495 2.69 -19.90 -2.14
N ALA A 496 3.44 -18.86 -2.48
CA ALA A 496 4.32 -18.88 -3.65
C ALA A 496 5.44 -19.92 -3.50
N SER A 497 5.60 -20.82 -4.47
CA SER A 497 6.73 -21.76 -4.55
C SER A 497 8.06 -21.06 -4.84
N GLY A 498 8.00 -19.90 -5.50
CA GLY A 498 9.12 -18.98 -5.65
C GLY A 498 8.67 -17.60 -6.07
N ILE A 499 9.38 -16.56 -5.64
CA ILE A 499 9.13 -15.17 -5.98
C ILE A 499 10.38 -14.51 -6.52
N HIS A 500 10.21 -13.59 -7.47
CA HIS A 500 11.26 -12.66 -7.85
C HIS A 500 11.69 -11.80 -6.65
N THR A 501 12.89 -12.02 -6.09
CA THR A 501 13.41 -11.23 -4.94
C THR A 501 14.20 -10.01 -5.39
N GLY A 502 14.92 -10.10 -6.50
CA GLY A 502 15.70 -9.01 -7.07
C GLY A 502 17.07 -9.47 -7.53
N THR A 503 18.09 -8.64 -7.29
CA THR A 503 19.51 -8.93 -7.61
C THR A 503 20.50 -8.38 -6.59
N MET A 504 20.04 -7.89 -5.43
CA MET A 504 20.88 -7.41 -4.32
C MET A 504 21.88 -6.32 -4.76
N SER A 505 21.38 -5.20 -5.31
CA SER A 505 22.13 -4.14 -6.03
C SER A 505 22.81 -4.52 -7.35
N PHE A 506 22.98 -5.81 -7.66
CA PHE A 506 23.99 -6.20 -8.63
C PHE A 506 23.53 -6.39 -10.08
N GLY A 507 22.23 -6.45 -10.33
CA GLY A 507 21.64 -6.51 -11.66
C GLY A 507 21.46 -5.13 -12.27
N LYS A 508 20.27 -4.86 -12.84
CA LYS A 508 19.88 -3.57 -13.41
C LYS A 508 18.70 -2.87 -12.72
N MET A 509 18.21 -3.43 -11.62
CA MET A 509 17.04 -2.95 -10.88
C MET A 509 17.48 -2.38 -9.53
N GLU A 510 16.69 -1.47 -8.96
CA GLU A 510 16.83 -1.03 -7.57
C GLU A 510 16.85 -2.24 -6.61
N GLY A 511 17.73 -2.19 -5.61
CA GLY A 511 17.92 -3.20 -4.57
C GLY A 511 19.23 -2.97 -3.81
N ASP A 512 19.36 -3.55 -2.62
CA ASP A 512 20.51 -3.38 -1.71
C ASP A 512 21.26 -4.71 -1.47
N ALA A 513 22.54 -4.68 -1.06
CA ALA A 513 23.26 -5.90 -0.69
C ALA A 513 22.61 -6.65 0.50
N SER A 514 21.90 -5.94 1.38
CA SER A 514 21.08 -6.48 2.48
C SER A 514 19.78 -7.16 2.03
N ASP A 515 19.39 -7.06 0.74
CA ASP A 515 18.27 -7.86 0.18
C ASP A 515 18.53 -9.37 0.31
N LYS A 516 19.74 -9.82 0.68
CA LYS A 516 19.99 -11.22 1.09
C LYS A 516 19.13 -11.66 2.28
N ASN A 517 18.75 -10.75 3.18
CA ASN A 517 17.86 -11.07 4.30
C ASN A 517 16.45 -11.45 3.82
N ILE A 518 16.05 -11.00 2.61
CA ILE A 518 14.84 -11.50 1.95
C ILE A 518 14.99 -12.99 1.61
N ALA A 519 16.16 -13.43 1.14
CA ALA A 519 16.36 -14.85 0.82
C ALA A 519 16.28 -15.72 2.08
N PHE A 520 16.93 -15.32 3.18
CA PHE A 520 16.86 -16.03 4.46
C PHE A 520 15.41 -16.09 4.99
N MET A 521 14.70 -14.95 5.03
CA MET A 521 13.28 -14.88 5.42
C MET A 521 12.34 -15.73 4.53
N LEU A 522 12.76 -16.10 3.32
CA LEU A 522 12.01 -16.99 2.43
C LEU A 522 12.44 -18.46 2.49
N GLN A 523 13.67 -18.77 2.90
CA GLN A 523 14.26 -20.10 2.80
C GLN A 523 14.47 -20.82 4.14
N ASP A 524 14.78 -20.08 5.20
CA ASP A 524 15.04 -20.63 6.52
C ASP A 524 13.74 -20.76 7.33
N ASP A 525 13.73 -21.63 8.36
CA ASP A 525 12.55 -21.80 9.23
C ASP A 525 12.53 -20.80 10.41
N GLU A 526 13.65 -20.13 10.65
CA GLU A 526 13.84 -19.05 11.62
C GLU A 526 14.68 -17.95 10.93
N ALA A 527 14.24 -16.70 10.96
CA ALA A 527 14.95 -15.59 10.32
C ALA A 527 14.66 -14.22 10.95
N ASP A 528 15.61 -13.30 10.85
CA ASP A 528 15.46 -11.92 11.31
C ASP A 528 15.01 -11.00 10.17
N GLY A 529 13.94 -10.23 10.40
CA GLY A 529 13.56 -9.09 9.56
C GLY A 529 14.18 -7.78 10.03
N PRO A 530 13.83 -6.64 9.40
CA PRO A 530 14.28 -5.32 9.83
C PRO A 530 13.89 -4.94 11.26
N TYR A 531 12.80 -5.51 11.79
CA TYR A 531 12.33 -5.26 13.17
C TYR A 531 12.03 -6.54 13.95
N TYR A 532 11.54 -7.60 13.30
CA TYR A 532 11.02 -8.78 14.01
C TYR A 532 11.71 -10.08 13.58
N HIS A 533 12.10 -10.88 14.56
CA HIS A 533 12.38 -12.30 14.35
C HIS A 533 11.10 -13.03 13.92
N GLN A 534 11.22 -14.02 13.04
CA GLN A 534 10.11 -14.83 12.55
C GLN A 534 10.47 -16.32 12.52
N GLU A 535 9.88 -17.07 13.44
CA GLU A 535 9.73 -18.53 13.32
C GLU A 535 8.64 -18.83 12.26
N TRP A 536 8.88 -19.82 11.41
CA TRP A 536 8.00 -20.24 10.31
C TRP A 536 7.30 -21.58 10.55
N GLU A 537 7.62 -22.27 11.66
CA GLU A 537 6.88 -23.45 12.15
C GLU A 537 6.75 -24.58 11.10
N GLY A 538 7.83 -24.84 10.35
CA GLY A 538 7.88 -25.83 9.28
C GLY A 538 7.21 -25.40 7.96
N MET A 539 6.78 -24.14 7.82
CA MET A 539 6.19 -23.64 6.57
C MET A 539 7.26 -23.68 5.46
N LYS A 540 7.00 -24.50 4.42
CA LYS A 540 7.94 -24.73 3.31
C LYS A 540 8.54 -23.42 2.77
N GLN A 541 9.82 -23.46 2.43
CA GLN A 541 10.51 -22.33 1.79
C GLN A 541 9.84 -21.87 0.49
N THR A 542 9.90 -20.56 0.24
CA THR A 542 9.66 -19.93 -1.06
C THR A 542 11.00 -19.70 -1.74
N THR A 543 11.15 -20.16 -2.98
CA THR A 543 12.41 -20.06 -3.72
C THR A 543 12.71 -18.62 -4.15
N PRO A 544 13.90 -18.06 -3.85
CA PRO A 544 14.32 -16.80 -4.46
C PRO A 544 14.56 -16.97 -5.95
N ILE A 545 13.87 -16.16 -6.76
CA ILE A 545 14.03 -16.10 -8.21
C ILE A 545 14.82 -14.83 -8.55
N ILE A 546 16.01 -15.01 -9.10
CA ILE A 546 17.00 -13.96 -9.33
C ILE A 546 16.93 -13.52 -10.79
N SER A 547 16.65 -12.23 -11.03
CA SER A 547 16.29 -11.76 -12.38
C SER A 547 16.51 -10.28 -12.62
N GLY A 548 16.86 -9.93 -13.86
CA GLY A 548 17.01 -8.53 -14.30
C GLY A 548 18.46 -8.06 -14.32
N GLY A 549 19.17 -8.34 -15.42
CA GLY A 549 20.57 -7.93 -15.65
C GLY A 549 21.61 -9.04 -15.43
N MET A 550 21.19 -10.24 -15.03
CA MET A 550 22.08 -11.39 -14.74
C MET A 550 22.39 -12.24 -15.99
N ASN A 551 23.56 -12.90 -16.00
CA ASN A 551 24.25 -13.52 -17.18
C ASN A 551 25.13 -14.96 -16.93
N ALA A 552 26.45 -15.52 -16.79
CA ALA A 552 28.07 -15.40 -16.54
C ALA A 552 29.40 -14.31 -16.49
N LEU A 553 29.51 -12.94 -16.39
CA LEU A 553 30.39 -11.91 -15.58
C LEU A 553 30.19 -10.99 -14.16
N ARG A 554 29.29 -10.69 -13.10
CA ARG A 554 27.85 -10.78 -12.41
C ARG A 554 27.07 -11.98 -11.66
N LEU A 555 27.62 -12.88 -10.80
CA LEU A 555 27.04 -14.09 -10.12
C LEU A 555 27.86 -14.79 -8.97
N PRO A 556 29.15 -15.20 -9.04
CA PRO A 556 29.90 -15.86 -7.96
C PRO A 556 29.74 -15.19 -6.63
N ALA A 557 30.10 -13.90 -6.52
CA ALA A 557 29.85 -13.17 -5.30
C ALA A 557 28.41 -12.66 -5.09
N PHE A 558 27.45 -13.05 -5.94
CA PHE A 558 26.04 -13.04 -5.56
C PHE A 558 25.81 -14.22 -4.62
N PHE A 559 26.34 -15.40 -4.97
CA PHE A 559 26.43 -16.54 -4.07
C PHE A 559 27.41 -16.32 -2.89
N GLU A 560 28.42 -15.45 -2.99
CA GLU A 560 29.24 -15.03 -1.83
C GLU A 560 28.49 -14.08 -0.90
N ASN A 561 27.74 -13.09 -1.44
CA ASN A 561 26.92 -12.20 -0.63
C ASN A 561 25.77 -12.96 0.09
N LEU A 562 25.14 -13.89 -0.63
CA LEU A 562 24.04 -14.74 -0.17
C LEU A 562 24.52 -15.96 0.65
N GLY A 563 25.77 -16.40 0.49
CA GLY A 563 26.33 -17.60 1.10
C GLY A 563 26.05 -18.92 0.36
N HIS A 564 25.04 -18.98 -0.52
CA HIS A 564 24.65 -20.19 -1.24
C HIS A 564 24.11 -19.94 -2.66
N SER A 565 24.00 -21.01 -3.45
CA SER A 565 23.47 -20.99 -4.82
C SER A 565 22.11 -21.68 -5.02
N ASN A 566 21.39 -21.99 -3.95
CA ASN A 566 20.08 -22.68 -3.96
C ASN A 566 18.91 -21.79 -4.44
N VAL A 567 19.00 -21.27 -5.66
CA VAL A 567 18.08 -20.29 -6.25
C VAL A 567 17.72 -20.63 -7.70
N ILE A 568 16.66 -20.01 -8.23
CA ILE A 568 16.34 -20.05 -9.67
C ILE A 568 16.86 -18.76 -10.31
N LEU A 569 17.72 -18.88 -11.32
CA LEU A 569 18.19 -17.74 -12.12
C LEU A 569 17.32 -17.59 -13.38
N THR A 570 16.99 -16.36 -13.76
CA THR A 570 16.40 -16.06 -15.08
C THR A 570 17.20 -14.97 -15.81
N ALA A 571 18.24 -15.42 -16.53
CA ALA A 571 19.21 -14.60 -17.23
C ALA A 571 18.78 -14.30 -18.69
N GLY A 572 17.76 -13.46 -18.89
CA GLY A 572 17.17 -13.16 -20.22
C GLY A 572 18.18 -12.70 -21.29
N GLY A 573 18.52 -11.40 -21.28
CA GLY A 573 19.56 -10.86 -22.15
C GLY A 573 20.97 -11.42 -21.85
N GLY A 574 21.13 -12.07 -20.70
CA GLY A 574 22.37 -12.72 -20.33
C GLY A 574 22.69 -13.98 -21.11
N SER A 575 21.70 -14.85 -21.24
CA SER A 575 21.82 -16.00 -22.13
C SER A 575 21.82 -15.49 -23.57
N PHE A 576 20.70 -14.94 -24.05
CA PHE A 576 20.49 -14.62 -25.48
C PHE A 576 21.38 -13.52 -26.07
N GLY A 577 21.95 -12.62 -25.26
CA GLY A 577 22.75 -11.48 -25.73
C GLY A 577 24.25 -11.76 -25.84
N HIS A 578 24.69 -12.99 -25.62
CA HIS A 578 26.10 -13.35 -25.74
C HIS A 578 26.56 -13.51 -27.18
N LYS A 579 27.84 -13.19 -27.46
CA LYS A 579 28.45 -13.23 -28.80
C LYS A 579 28.21 -14.52 -29.58
N ASP A 580 28.06 -15.64 -28.89
CA ASP A 580 27.82 -16.92 -29.51
C ASP A 580 26.31 -17.27 -29.59
N GLY A 581 25.37 -16.87 -28.70
CA GLY A 581 23.88 -17.03 -28.89
C GLY A 581 22.96 -17.39 -27.67
N PRO A 582 22.16 -18.50 -27.65
CA PRO A 582 21.38 -19.02 -26.48
C PRO A 582 21.82 -20.28 -25.63
N LYS A 583 22.54 -21.32 -26.12
CA LYS A 583 22.96 -22.53 -25.30
C LYS A 583 24.13 -22.33 -24.31
N PRO A 584 25.42 -22.15 -24.70
CA PRO A 584 26.55 -22.11 -23.78
C PRO A 584 26.59 -20.99 -22.71
N GLY A 585 25.49 -20.25 -22.54
CA GLY A 585 25.22 -19.27 -21.49
C GLY A 585 23.90 -19.46 -20.79
N ALA A 586 23.27 -20.60 -21.02
CA ALA A 586 22.99 -21.46 -19.90
C ALA A 586 24.25 -22.21 -19.39
N ILE A 587 25.16 -22.69 -20.25
CA ILE A 587 26.34 -23.43 -19.75
C ILE A 587 27.21 -22.53 -18.87
N SER A 588 27.54 -21.32 -19.28
CA SER A 588 28.35 -20.44 -18.44
C SER A 588 27.57 -19.84 -17.27
N CYS A 589 26.22 -19.75 -17.30
CA CYS A 589 25.45 -19.52 -16.06
C CYS A 589 25.85 -20.56 -15.01
N ARG A 590 25.95 -21.83 -15.44
CA ARG A 590 26.36 -22.96 -14.62
C ARG A 590 27.84 -22.88 -14.26
N GLN A 591 28.72 -22.57 -15.21
CA GLN A 591 30.14 -22.35 -14.94
C GLN A 591 30.37 -21.18 -13.96
N GLY A 592 29.49 -20.18 -13.92
CA GLY A 592 29.48 -19.10 -12.92
C GLY A 592 29.02 -19.54 -11.52
N GLU A 593 28.40 -20.71 -11.39
CA GLU A 593 28.19 -21.39 -10.10
C GLU A 593 29.37 -22.33 -9.78
N GLU A 594 29.82 -23.10 -10.77
CA GLU A 594 30.90 -24.10 -10.64
C GLU A 594 32.23 -23.42 -10.27
N SER A 595 32.60 -22.34 -10.96
CA SER A 595 33.81 -21.54 -10.67
C SER A 595 33.81 -20.92 -9.27
N TRP A 596 32.65 -20.45 -8.80
CA TRP A 596 32.49 -20.00 -7.41
C TRP A 596 32.73 -21.15 -6.42
N LYS A 597 32.08 -22.31 -6.64
CA LYS A 597 32.25 -23.50 -5.78
C LYS A 597 33.69 -24.00 -5.77
N GLU A 598 34.38 -24.01 -6.92
CA GLU A 598 35.77 -24.45 -7.02
C GLU A 598 36.75 -23.46 -6.36
N TRP A 599 36.53 -22.15 -6.50
CA TRP A 599 37.29 -21.14 -5.76
C TRP A 599 37.04 -21.26 -4.24
N LYS A 600 35.78 -21.39 -3.82
CA LYS A 600 35.37 -21.57 -2.40
C LYS A 600 35.96 -22.85 -1.79
N ALA A 601 36.20 -23.87 -2.61
CA ALA A 601 36.89 -25.11 -2.23
C ALA A 601 38.43 -25.02 -2.30
N GLY A 602 39.00 -23.84 -2.58
CA GLY A 602 40.45 -23.60 -2.60
C GLY A 602 41.21 -24.17 -3.81
N LYS A 603 40.52 -24.56 -4.89
CA LYS A 603 41.15 -25.24 -6.05
C LYS A 603 42.27 -24.43 -6.70
N PHE A 604 42.19 -23.10 -6.64
CA PHE A 604 43.15 -22.17 -7.24
C PHE A 604 44.18 -21.63 -6.24
N GLY A 605 44.20 -22.15 -5.01
CA GLY A 605 45.03 -21.64 -3.92
C GLY A 605 44.46 -20.37 -3.27
N ASP A 606 45.30 -19.65 -2.53
CA ASP A 606 44.96 -18.37 -1.90
C ASP A 606 45.04 -17.24 -2.94
N VAL A 607 43.96 -17.09 -3.71
CA VAL A 607 43.79 -16.07 -4.75
C VAL A 607 42.48 -15.33 -4.57
N SER A 608 42.42 -14.09 -5.05
CA SER A 608 41.17 -13.32 -5.03
C SER A 608 40.06 -14.04 -5.80
N LEU A 609 38.80 -13.82 -5.43
CA LEU A 609 37.67 -14.34 -6.20
C LEU A 609 37.76 -13.91 -7.67
N SER A 610 38.13 -12.65 -7.92
CA SER A 610 38.37 -12.12 -9.27
C SER A 610 39.35 -12.99 -10.07
N ASP A 611 40.51 -13.34 -9.48
CA ASP A 611 41.51 -14.18 -10.14
C ASP A 611 41.06 -15.65 -10.25
N GLY A 612 40.39 -16.21 -9.25
CA GLY A 612 39.88 -17.59 -9.27
C GLY A 612 38.91 -17.87 -10.41
N ILE A 613 38.00 -16.93 -10.72
CA ILE A 613 37.09 -17.08 -11.87
C ILE A 613 37.83 -16.89 -13.21
N ILE A 614 38.86 -16.04 -13.26
CA ILE A 614 39.72 -15.89 -14.45
C ILE A 614 40.52 -17.17 -14.71
N GLU A 615 41.11 -17.79 -13.68
CA GLU A 615 41.81 -19.09 -13.80
C GLU A 615 40.85 -20.20 -14.28
N PHE A 616 39.62 -20.25 -13.76
CA PHE A 616 38.59 -21.16 -14.26
C PHE A 616 38.25 -20.89 -15.74
N ALA A 617 38.12 -19.61 -16.14
CA ALA A 617 37.78 -19.23 -17.51
C ALA A 617 38.84 -19.64 -18.55
N LYS A 618 40.11 -19.82 -18.17
CA LYS A 618 41.18 -20.28 -19.09
C LYS A 618 40.91 -21.66 -19.72
N THR A 619 40.12 -22.51 -19.06
CA THR A 619 39.78 -23.87 -19.54
C THR A 619 38.32 -24.02 -19.98
N HIS A 620 37.52 -22.96 -19.89
CA HIS A 620 36.09 -22.97 -20.18
C HIS A 620 35.75 -21.87 -21.20
N GLU A 621 35.78 -22.23 -22.48
CA GLU A 621 35.60 -21.28 -23.60
C GLU A 621 34.23 -20.58 -23.57
N GLU A 622 33.21 -21.18 -22.96
CA GLU A 622 31.94 -20.50 -22.70
C GLU A 622 32.11 -19.33 -21.73
N LEU A 623 32.56 -19.57 -20.49
CA LEU A 623 32.82 -18.51 -19.51
C LEU A 623 33.81 -17.46 -20.04
N LYS A 624 34.85 -17.88 -20.78
CA LYS A 624 35.78 -16.96 -21.47
C LYS A 624 35.09 -16.09 -22.52
N GLY A 625 34.10 -16.65 -23.23
CA GLY A 625 33.23 -15.90 -24.13
C GLY A 625 32.36 -14.86 -23.41
N ALA A 626 32.05 -15.05 -22.13
CA ALA A 626 31.36 -14.07 -21.29
C ALA A 626 32.12 -12.74 -21.27
N PHE A 627 33.42 -12.81 -20.92
CA PHE A 627 34.35 -11.67 -20.85
C PHE A 627 34.37 -10.87 -22.16
N LEU A 628 34.44 -11.59 -23.28
CA LEU A 628 34.46 -11.01 -24.63
C LEU A 628 33.14 -10.34 -25.05
N THR A 629 32.00 -10.73 -24.45
CA THR A 629 30.69 -10.12 -24.75
C THR A 629 30.43 -8.93 -23.85
N PHE A 630 30.39 -9.15 -22.53
CA PHE A 630 29.94 -8.15 -21.58
C PHE A 630 31.13 -7.32 -21.09
N GLN A 631 31.92 -6.80 -22.03
CA GLN A 631 33.24 -6.20 -21.75
C GLN A 631 33.20 -5.08 -20.71
N LYS A 632 32.10 -4.31 -20.62
CA LYS A 632 31.90 -3.31 -19.56
C LYS A 632 31.82 -3.93 -18.15
N ASP A 633 31.11 -5.05 -18.02
CA ASP A 633 31.05 -5.81 -16.78
C ASP A 633 32.41 -6.47 -16.50
N ALA A 634 33.06 -7.01 -17.54
CA ALA A 634 34.40 -7.58 -17.47
C ALA A 634 35.44 -6.58 -16.93
N ASP A 635 35.51 -5.39 -17.52
CA ASP A 635 36.46 -4.33 -17.16
C ASP A 635 36.16 -3.75 -15.76
N GLN A 636 34.89 -3.69 -15.35
CA GLN A 636 34.49 -3.19 -14.02
C GLN A 636 34.77 -4.20 -12.89
N ILE A 637 34.68 -5.50 -13.17
CA ILE A 637 34.68 -6.57 -12.16
C ILE A 637 36.02 -7.32 -12.11
N TYR A 638 36.68 -7.44 -13.26
CA TYR A 638 37.89 -8.24 -13.46
C TYR A 638 39.03 -7.40 -14.05
N PRO A 639 39.57 -6.44 -13.31
CA PRO A 639 40.69 -5.64 -13.79
C PRO A 639 41.86 -6.53 -14.23
N GLY A 640 42.32 -6.30 -15.47
CA GLY A 640 43.39 -7.08 -16.12
C GLY A 640 42.96 -8.41 -16.74
N TRP A 641 41.65 -8.68 -16.96
CA TRP A 641 41.21 -9.94 -17.57
C TRP A 641 41.74 -10.14 -18.99
N LYS A 642 41.92 -9.07 -19.77
CA LYS A 642 42.37 -9.12 -21.17
C LYS A 642 43.76 -9.73 -21.24
N GLU A 643 44.68 -9.23 -20.43
CA GLU A 643 46.05 -9.73 -20.29
C GLU A 643 46.06 -11.16 -19.72
N LYS A 644 45.31 -11.41 -18.64
CA LYS A 644 45.27 -12.73 -17.96
C LYS A 644 44.65 -13.84 -18.82
N LEU A 645 43.76 -13.51 -19.76
CA LEU A 645 43.17 -14.44 -20.73
C LEU A 645 43.83 -14.40 -22.13
N GLY A 646 44.92 -13.64 -22.30
CA GLY A 646 45.76 -13.64 -23.50
C GLY A 646 45.18 -12.88 -24.70
N TYR A 647 44.38 -11.84 -24.47
CA TYR A 647 43.70 -11.06 -25.50
C TYR A 647 44.44 -9.74 -25.82
N THR A 648 44.89 -9.58 -27.06
CA THR A 648 45.83 -8.50 -27.47
C THR A 648 45.36 -7.69 -28.68
N GLY A 649 44.05 -7.59 -28.93
CA GLY A 649 43.50 -6.93 -30.12
C GLY A 649 42.46 -5.85 -29.81
N GLU A 650 42.52 -4.74 -30.54
CA GLU A 650 41.41 -3.79 -30.63
C GLU A 650 40.30 -4.38 -31.50
N SER A 651 39.13 -4.68 -30.92
CA SER A 651 37.92 -4.89 -31.73
C SER A 651 36.65 -4.53 -30.97
N SER A 652 35.85 -3.63 -31.55
CA SER A 652 34.49 -3.33 -31.12
C SER A 652 33.54 -4.43 -31.60
N VAL A 653 33.38 -5.47 -30.78
CA VAL A 653 32.43 -6.56 -31.06
C VAL A 653 31.01 -5.99 -30.96
N GLN A 654 30.37 -5.70 -32.11
CA GLN A 654 28.92 -5.49 -32.17
C GLN A 654 28.23 -6.72 -31.58
N ALA A 655 27.14 -6.50 -30.84
CA ALA A 655 26.30 -7.59 -30.35
C ALA A 655 25.89 -8.49 -31.52
N ALA A 656 26.09 -9.79 -31.36
CA ALA A 656 25.94 -10.74 -32.46
C ALA A 656 24.53 -10.65 -33.07
N THR A 657 24.46 -10.27 -34.34
CA THR A 657 23.21 -10.31 -35.13
C THR A 657 22.74 -11.75 -35.19
N PHE A 658 21.70 -12.06 -34.42
CA PHE A 658 21.48 -13.42 -33.99
C PHE A 658 20.73 -14.29 -35.02
N ASP A 659 21.48 -14.85 -35.98
CA ASP A 659 21.05 -16.03 -36.71
C ASP A 659 20.81 -17.17 -35.70
N TRP A 660 19.58 -17.70 -35.67
CA TRP A 660 19.05 -18.52 -34.58
C TRP A 660 19.74 -19.90 -34.40
N ALA A 661 20.72 -20.24 -35.24
CA ALA A 661 21.36 -21.56 -35.33
C ALA A 661 22.23 -22.01 -34.13
N LYS A 662 22.97 -21.10 -33.46
CA LYS A 662 23.97 -21.38 -32.40
C LYS A 662 24.13 -20.11 -31.53
N LYS A 663 24.49 -20.00 -30.23
CA LYS A 663 24.34 -20.65 -28.90
C LYS A 663 25.30 -19.91 -27.82
N ALA A 664 24.85 -19.46 -26.60
CA ALA A 664 25.24 -18.37 -25.58
C ALA A 664 26.54 -18.34 -24.66
N ALA A 665 26.71 -17.34 -23.70
CA ALA A 665 27.65 -17.27 -22.50
C ALA A 665 27.75 -16.10 -21.37
N ALA A 666 26.90 -15.08 -21.13
CA ALA A 666 26.39 -14.60 -19.77
C ALA A 666 27.23 -13.67 -18.61
N ALA A 667 26.96 -13.02 -17.33
CA ALA A 667 26.66 -13.02 -15.67
C ALA A 667 27.70 -12.46 -14.73
N ALA A 668 28.44 -13.34 -13.87
CA ALA A 668 29.64 -13.62 -12.88
C ALA A 668 31.07 -12.94 -12.47
N PHE A 669 31.58 -12.49 -11.24
CA PHE A 669 31.41 -11.27 -10.32
C PHE A 669 32.24 -10.98 -8.98
N VAL A 670 32.35 -9.67 -8.56
CA VAL A 670 32.58 -8.96 -7.20
C VAL A 670 33.83 -9.28 -6.33
N GLY A 671 34.34 -8.48 -5.34
CA GLY A 671 34.09 -7.10 -4.80
C GLY A 671 34.40 -6.90 -3.26
N SER A 672 33.85 -5.86 -2.58
CA SER A 672 33.96 -5.48 -1.11
C SER A 672 35.27 -4.73 -0.64
N SER A 673 35.54 -4.18 0.58
CA SER A 673 34.87 -3.67 1.84
C SER A 673 35.95 -2.92 2.75
N MET A 674 35.90 -2.41 4.03
CA MET A 674 35.04 -2.36 5.26
C MET A 674 35.36 -1.14 6.23
N ALA A 675 34.39 -0.64 7.05
CA ALA A 675 34.41 -0.30 8.54
C ALA A 675 35.40 0.75 9.24
N PRO A 676 35.32 1.08 10.57
CA PRO A 676 34.23 1.72 11.41
C PRO A 676 34.62 2.70 12.62
N ALA A 677 33.63 3.11 13.47
CA ALA A 677 33.66 3.52 14.94
C ALA A 677 34.00 5.00 15.39
N SER A 678 33.67 5.59 16.59
CA SER A 678 32.65 5.42 17.70
C SER A 678 32.73 6.52 18.86
N LYS A 679 31.80 6.53 19.87
CA LYS A 679 31.79 7.13 21.28
C LYS A 679 31.45 8.64 21.56
N GLU A 680 30.99 9.17 22.74
CA GLU A 680 30.23 8.68 23.96
C GLU A 680 29.97 9.80 25.08
N SER A 681 28.88 9.72 25.91
CA SER A 681 28.61 10.38 27.26
C SER A 681 28.18 11.89 27.38
N SER A 682 27.61 12.50 28.48
CA SER A 682 26.65 12.13 29.59
C SER A 682 26.30 13.33 30.56
N VAL A 683 25.39 13.15 31.58
CA VAL A 683 25.12 13.95 32.86
C VAL A 683 23.69 14.57 33.07
N THR A 684 23.25 14.78 34.34
CA THR A 684 21.84 14.94 34.82
C THR A 684 21.58 16.03 35.92
N CYS A 685 20.31 16.41 36.20
CA CYS A 685 19.88 17.05 37.48
C CYS A 685 18.36 16.97 37.84
N ARG A 686 17.96 17.51 39.02
CA ARG A 686 16.78 17.16 39.86
C ARG A 686 15.45 17.94 39.69
N ALA A 687 14.37 17.39 40.28
CA ALA A 687 13.01 17.96 40.41
C ALA A 687 12.52 18.04 41.89
N LEU A 688 11.30 18.53 42.15
CA LEU A 688 10.76 18.93 43.47
C LEU A 688 10.09 17.81 44.31
N ASP A 689 9.89 18.11 45.60
CA ASP A 689 9.26 17.29 46.65
C ASP A 689 7.76 17.63 46.87
N GLN A 690 6.92 16.62 47.15
CA GLN A 690 5.49 16.75 47.50
C GLN A 690 5.06 15.92 48.74
N SER A 691 6.02 15.54 49.59
CA SER A 691 5.87 14.61 50.73
C SER A 691 4.71 14.92 51.69
N SER A 692 4.35 16.19 51.87
CA SER A 692 3.34 16.64 52.83
C SER A 692 1.88 16.29 52.52
N ARG A 693 1.58 15.66 51.37
CA ARG A 693 0.20 15.29 50.97
C ARG A 693 -0.12 13.80 50.96
N TYR A 694 0.87 12.93 50.76
CA TYR A 694 0.64 11.53 50.38
C TYR A 694 1.35 10.51 51.30
N ALA A 695 1.89 10.95 52.44
CA ALA A 695 2.56 10.12 53.42
C ALA A 695 1.93 10.27 54.82
N ASP A 696 0.81 9.56 55.06
CA ASP A 696 0.30 9.34 56.41
C ASP A 696 0.83 8.01 56.95
N LEU A 697 1.73 8.09 57.94
CA LEU A 697 2.38 6.94 58.57
C LEU A 697 1.69 6.51 59.88
N SER A 698 0.45 6.97 60.13
CA SER A 698 -0.31 6.67 61.35
C SER A 698 -1.40 5.58 61.19
N LEU A 699 -1.58 5.07 59.97
CA LEU A 699 -2.56 4.02 59.67
C LEU A 699 -2.06 2.62 60.10
N ASP A 700 -2.95 1.80 60.65
CA ASP A 700 -2.66 0.42 61.08
C ASP A 700 -2.92 -0.61 59.96
N GLU A 701 -1.99 -1.54 59.80
CA GLU A 701 -2.03 -2.55 58.72
C GLU A 701 -3.10 -3.62 59.00
N GLU A 702 -3.23 -4.09 60.25
CA GLU A 702 -4.27 -5.08 60.59
C GLU A 702 -5.68 -4.52 60.39
N GLU A 703 -5.94 -3.28 60.78
CA GLU A 703 -7.25 -2.65 60.59
C GLU A 703 -7.58 -2.44 59.10
N LEU A 704 -6.59 -2.10 58.25
CA LEU A 704 -6.80 -1.96 56.81
C LEU A 704 -7.12 -3.30 56.12
N ILE A 705 -6.36 -4.38 56.42
CA ILE A 705 -6.63 -5.73 55.91
C ILE A 705 -8.05 -6.17 56.28
N LYS A 706 -8.40 -6.03 57.55
CA LYS A 706 -9.64 -6.55 58.14
C LYS A 706 -10.90 -5.86 57.61
N ASN A 707 -10.77 -4.61 57.15
CA ASN A 707 -11.86 -3.84 56.53
C ASN A 707 -12.05 -4.12 55.03
N GLY A 708 -11.09 -4.77 54.35
CA GLY A 708 -11.26 -5.30 52.98
C GLY A 708 -11.51 -4.28 51.87
N LYS A 709 -11.33 -2.97 52.15
CA LYS A 709 -11.58 -1.85 51.20
C LYS A 709 -10.32 -1.26 50.59
N HIS A 710 -9.14 -1.73 51.02
CA HIS A 710 -7.84 -1.21 50.59
C HIS A 710 -6.99 -2.38 50.11
N LEU A 711 -6.41 -2.24 48.92
CA LEU A 711 -5.37 -3.13 48.45
C LEU A 711 -4.05 -2.68 49.07
N LEU A 712 -3.47 -3.50 49.94
CA LEU A 712 -2.14 -3.23 50.50
C LEU A 712 -1.06 -3.72 49.53
N VAL A 713 -0.16 -2.83 49.14
CA VAL A 713 0.94 -3.12 48.21
C VAL A 713 2.24 -2.61 48.80
N ALA A 714 3.17 -3.53 49.10
CA ALA A 714 4.47 -3.21 49.68
C ALA A 714 5.53 -3.06 48.58
N TYR A 715 6.15 -1.88 48.49
CA TYR A 715 7.22 -1.58 47.52
C TYR A 715 8.58 -1.46 48.21
N ILE A 716 9.59 -2.21 47.73
CA ILE A 716 10.98 -2.07 48.17
C ILE A 716 11.67 -0.99 47.30
N MET A 717 11.51 0.28 47.68
CA MET A 717 12.15 1.40 46.99
C MET A 717 13.58 1.64 47.50
N LYS A 718 14.44 2.17 46.62
CA LYS A 718 15.83 2.55 46.98
C LYS A 718 16.24 3.81 46.22
N PRO A 719 16.21 5.01 46.85
CA PRO A 719 16.44 6.27 46.16
C PRO A 719 17.82 6.38 45.52
N LYS A 720 17.87 7.01 44.36
CA LYS A 720 19.12 7.35 43.66
C LYS A 720 19.88 8.40 44.48
N ALA A 721 21.19 8.21 44.67
CA ALA A 721 21.98 8.94 45.69
C ALA A 721 21.73 10.47 45.72
N GLY A 722 21.09 10.94 46.80
CA GLY A 722 20.77 12.35 47.04
C GLY A 722 19.36 12.81 46.63
N TYR A 723 18.48 11.92 46.15
CA TYR A 723 17.03 12.15 46.20
C TYR A 723 16.50 11.73 47.58
N ASP A 724 15.51 12.43 48.11
CA ASP A 724 14.85 12.04 49.37
C ASP A 724 13.89 10.84 49.18
N TYR A 725 13.82 9.97 50.17
CA TYR A 725 12.98 8.77 50.13
C TYR A 725 11.49 9.12 50.20
N LEU A 726 11.10 9.98 51.14
CA LEU A 726 9.71 10.29 51.43
C LEU A 726 9.10 11.13 50.31
N ALA A 727 9.88 12.07 49.76
CA ALA A 727 9.54 12.83 48.55
C ALA A 727 9.24 11.91 47.35
N THR A 728 10.13 10.93 47.11
CA THR A 728 10.00 10.00 45.97
C THR A 728 8.80 9.06 46.14
N ALA A 729 8.58 8.53 47.35
CA ALA A 729 7.45 7.66 47.66
C ALA A 729 6.11 8.40 47.58
N ALA A 730 6.03 9.63 48.10
CA ALA A 730 4.81 10.44 48.05
C ALA A 730 4.44 10.86 46.62
N HIS A 731 5.41 11.15 45.76
CA HIS A 731 5.15 11.46 44.35
C HIS A 731 4.61 10.22 43.59
N PHE A 732 5.15 9.03 43.86
CA PHE A 732 4.66 7.77 43.31
C PHE A 732 3.22 7.44 43.76
N ALA A 733 2.89 7.72 45.03
CA ALA A 733 1.53 7.58 45.56
C ALA A 733 0.55 8.63 44.98
N ALA A 734 1.04 9.80 44.56
CA ALA A 734 0.21 10.84 43.97
C ALA A 734 -0.35 10.41 42.60
N GLU A 735 0.51 9.96 41.69
CA GLU A 735 0.11 9.66 40.30
C GLU A 735 -0.69 8.35 40.18
N SER A 736 -0.45 7.37 41.05
CA SER A 736 -1.17 6.09 41.05
C SER A 736 -2.61 6.14 41.60
N SER A 737 -3.06 7.29 42.12
CA SER A 737 -4.31 7.40 42.88
C SER A 737 -5.49 8.08 42.15
N THR A 738 -5.30 8.58 40.92
CA THR A 738 -6.34 9.30 40.16
C THR A 738 -6.61 8.72 38.76
N GLY A 739 -6.98 7.43 38.71
CA GLY A 739 -7.53 6.76 37.52
C GLY A 739 -8.72 5.88 37.88
N THR A 740 -9.83 5.97 37.15
CA THR A 740 -11.10 5.34 37.56
C THR A 740 -11.26 3.89 37.12
N ASN A 741 -11.28 2.97 38.10
CA ASN A 741 -11.94 1.65 38.10
C ASN A 741 -11.93 0.84 36.79
N VAL A 742 -10.90 0.02 36.58
CA VAL A 742 -10.98 -1.15 35.71
C VAL A 742 -11.40 -2.37 36.54
N ASN A 743 -12.58 -2.93 36.27
CA ASN A 743 -12.97 -4.24 36.80
C ASN A 743 -12.63 -5.33 35.75
N VAL A 744 -11.62 -6.15 36.03
CA VAL A 744 -11.28 -7.31 35.20
C VAL A 744 -12.26 -8.45 35.52
N CYS A 745 -13.07 -8.85 34.54
CA CYS A 745 -13.96 -10.01 34.64
C CYS A 745 -13.64 -11.04 33.54
N THR A 746 -13.02 -12.16 33.92
CA THR A 746 -12.81 -13.33 33.05
C THR A 746 -13.89 -14.39 33.29
N THR A 747 -14.76 -14.65 32.31
CA THR A 747 -15.53 -15.91 32.15
C THR A 747 -16.20 -15.97 30.78
N ASP A 748 -16.13 -17.10 30.09
CA ASP A 748 -16.39 -17.24 28.64
C ASP A 748 -17.87 -17.36 28.19
N ASP A 749 -18.84 -17.11 29.06
CA ASP A 749 -20.24 -17.56 28.89
C ASP A 749 -21.30 -16.47 28.56
N PHE A 750 -20.91 -15.21 28.24
CA PHE A 750 -21.88 -14.09 28.20
C PHE A 750 -21.93 -13.18 26.95
N THR A 751 -21.05 -13.32 25.95
CA THR A 751 -20.91 -12.33 24.85
C THR A 751 -21.80 -12.58 23.63
N LYS A 752 -21.83 -13.80 23.10
CA LYS A 752 -22.32 -14.10 21.72
C LYS A 752 -23.74 -13.63 21.35
N SER A 753 -24.64 -13.43 22.32
CA SER A 753 -26.00 -12.94 22.06
C SER A 753 -26.14 -11.41 22.04
N VAL A 754 -25.09 -10.67 22.42
CA VAL A 754 -25.12 -9.20 22.54
C VAL A 754 -24.72 -8.55 21.21
N ASP A 755 -23.64 -9.00 20.59
CA ASP A 755 -23.02 -8.32 19.44
C ASP A 755 -23.96 -8.31 18.21
N ALA A 756 -24.60 -9.44 17.92
CA ALA A 756 -25.60 -9.54 16.86
C ALA A 756 -26.84 -8.66 17.13
N LEU A 757 -27.22 -8.47 18.40
CA LEU A 757 -28.29 -7.55 18.79
C LEU A 757 -27.87 -6.08 18.63
N VAL A 758 -26.60 -5.73 18.89
CA VAL A 758 -26.07 -4.39 18.58
C VAL A 758 -26.14 -4.11 17.08
N TYR A 759 -25.79 -5.08 16.22
CA TYR A 759 -25.99 -5.00 14.77
C TYR A 759 -27.46 -4.74 14.39
N TYR A 760 -28.41 -5.49 14.97
CA TYR A 760 -29.84 -5.26 14.75
C TYR A 760 -30.25 -3.81 15.09
N ILE A 761 -29.94 -3.36 16.31
CA ILE A 761 -30.44 -2.05 16.80
C ILE A 761 -29.75 -0.92 16.06
N ALA A 762 -28.45 -1.00 15.76
CA ALA A 762 -27.72 0.02 15.01
C ALA A 762 -28.26 0.19 13.58
N CYS A 763 -28.47 -0.92 12.86
CA CYS A 763 -29.02 -0.87 11.49
C CYS A 763 -30.47 -0.38 11.49
N TYR A 764 -31.32 -0.91 12.38
CA TYR A 764 -32.72 -0.48 12.52
C TYR A 764 -32.80 1.01 12.87
N ALA A 765 -32.04 1.49 13.86
CA ALA A 765 -32.04 2.89 14.29
C ALA A 765 -31.59 3.86 13.19
N PHE A 766 -30.60 3.51 12.37
CA PHE A 766 -30.22 4.32 11.21
C PHE A 766 -31.31 4.34 10.14
N TRP A 767 -31.87 3.18 9.76
CA TRP A 767 -32.87 3.08 8.68
C TRP A 767 -34.22 3.75 9.00
N GLN A 768 -34.45 4.16 10.25
CA GLN A 768 -35.55 5.05 10.64
C GLN A 768 -35.42 6.49 10.11
N GLY A 769 -34.26 6.86 9.55
CA GLY A 769 -33.98 8.19 8.97
C GLY A 769 -33.13 8.16 7.70
N GLY A 770 -32.32 7.12 7.49
CA GLY A 770 -31.49 6.93 6.29
C GLY A 770 -31.91 5.72 5.46
N ASP A 771 -31.27 5.56 4.30
CA ASP A 771 -31.70 4.59 3.28
C ASP A 771 -30.68 3.49 2.99
N PHE A 772 -29.37 3.77 3.11
CA PHE A 772 -28.28 2.88 2.74
C PHE A 772 -27.28 2.67 3.89
N ILE A 773 -26.92 1.43 4.16
CA ILE A 773 -25.84 1.03 5.08
C ILE A 773 -24.83 0.17 4.30
N LYS A 774 -23.53 0.31 4.59
CA LYS A 774 -22.49 -0.65 4.17
C LYS A 774 -21.89 -1.34 5.39
N ASN A 775 -21.33 -2.53 5.21
CA ASN A 775 -20.19 -2.95 6.04
C ASN A 775 -19.01 -1.99 5.81
N ASP A 776 -18.25 -1.70 6.86
CA ASP A 776 -16.90 -1.15 6.68
C ASP A 776 -15.94 -2.23 6.16
N GLU A 777 -14.92 -1.83 5.42
CA GLU A 777 -14.02 -2.71 4.68
C GLU A 777 -13.33 -3.82 5.47
N PRO A 778 -12.90 -3.66 6.75
CA PRO A 778 -12.41 -4.80 7.51
C PRO A 778 -13.52 -5.80 7.89
N GLN A 779 -14.79 -5.38 7.98
CA GLN A 779 -15.88 -6.21 8.49
C GLN A 779 -16.29 -7.28 7.46
N GLY A 780 -16.25 -8.55 7.85
CA GLY A 780 -16.64 -9.67 7.00
C GLY A 780 -17.16 -10.86 7.81
N ASN A 781 -16.25 -11.76 8.18
CA ASN A 781 -16.50 -12.92 9.04
C ASN A 781 -15.40 -13.03 10.11
N GLN A 782 -15.27 -11.97 10.93
CA GLN A 782 -14.47 -12.00 12.15
C GLN A 782 -14.94 -13.12 13.08
N VAL A 783 -14.01 -13.67 13.86
CA VAL A 783 -14.34 -14.74 14.83
C VAL A 783 -15.35 -14.32 15.91
N PHE A 784 -15.55 -13.02 16.11
CA PHE A 784 -16.48 -12.40 17.06
C PHE A 784 -17.75 -11.76 16.44
N CYS A 785 -17.78 -11.52 15.13
CA CYS A 785 -19.01 -11.21 14.39
C CYS A 785 -18.98 -12.05 13.12
N GLN A 786 -19.52 -13.25 13.24
CA GLN A 786 -19.54 -14.20 12.13
C GLN A 786 -20.68 -13.83 11.18
N MET A 787 -20.46 -14.00 9.88
CA MET A 787 -21.41 -13.59 8.84
C MET A 787 -22.76 -14.32 8.98
N ASN A 788 -22.74 -15.54 9.53
CA ASN A 788 -23.92 -16.36 9.83
C ASN A 788 -24.76 -15.87 11.02
N GLU A 789 -24.20 -15.04 11.90
CA GLU A 789 -24.88 -14.42 13.05
C GLU A 789 -25.30 -12.98 12.72
N CYS A 790 -24.39 -12.18 12.15
CA CYS A 790 -24.60 -10.76 11.91
C CYS A 790 -25.56 -10.47 10.71
N ILE A 791 -25.50 -11.23 9.60
CA ILE A 791 -26.36 -10.96 8.41
C ILE A 791 -27.86 -11.23 8.66
N PRO A 792 -28.29 -12.31 9.34
CA PRO A 792 -29.70 -12.50 9.67
C PRO A 792 -30.31 -11.36 10.49
N GLU A 793 -29.54 -10.74 11.39
CA GLU A 793 -29.99 -9.57 12.17
C GLU A 793 -30.12 -8.31 11.31
N VAL A 794 -29.20 -8.07 10.37
CA VAL A 794 -29.34 -7.00 9.37
C VAL A 794 -30.63 -7.16 8.56
N VAL A 795 -30.96 -8.38 8.13
CA VAL A 795 -32.21 -8.66 7.39
C VAL A 795 -33.47 -8.47 8.25
N LYS A 796 -33.43 -8.85 9.54
CA LYS A 796 -34.52 -8.58 10.49
C LYS A 796 -34.72 -7.08 10.70
N ALA A 797 -33.63 -6.33 10.91
CA ALA A 797 -33.64 -4.88 11.07
C ALA A 797 -34.19 -4.16 9.82
N MET A 798 -33.79 -4.60 8.63
CA MET A 798 -34.30 -4.09 7.36
C MET A 798 -35.82 -4.31 7.24
N ARG A 799 -36.31 -5.52 7.52
CA ARG A 799 -37.76 -5.83 7.48
C ARG A 799 -38.56 -5.01 8.49
N ALA A 800 -38.01 -4.76 9.68
CA ALA A 800 -38.63 -3.89 10.68
C ALA A 800 -38.68 -2.41 10.22
N ALA A 801 -37.57 -1.86 9.72
CA ALA A 801 -37.50 -0.48 9.26
C ALA A 801 -38.38 -0.21 8.01
N ILE A 802 -38.43 -1.14 7.05
CA ILE A 802 -39.34 -1.04 5.89
C ILE A 802 -40.80 -1.02 6.35
N LYS A 803 -41.17 -1.90 7.29
CA LYS A 803 -42.54 -1.98 7.83
C LYS A 803 -42.99 -0.70 8.55
N GLU A 804 -42.08 -0.02 9.24
CA GLU A 804 -42.38 1.18 10.04
C GLU A 804 -42.29 2.48 9.23
N THR A 805 -41.29 2.61 8.35
CA THR A 805 -41.10 3.82 7.52
C THR A 805 -41.88 3.81 6.21
N GLY A 806 -42.36 2.63 5.76
CA GLY A 806 -42.99 2.44 4.46
C GLY A 806 -42.05 2.60 3.25
N SER A 807 -40.76 2.85 3.48
CA SER A 807 -39.76 3.09 2.45
C SER A 807 -38.82 1.90 2.30
N SER A 808 -38.39 1.63 1.06
CA SER A 808 -37.35 0.63 0.79
C SER A 808 -36.03 1.02 1.45
N LYS A 809 -35.21 0.04 1.83
CA LYS A 809 -33.91 0.22 2.49
C LYS A 809 -32.87 -0.68 1.83
N LEU A 810 -31.62 -0.25 1.82
CA LEU A 810 -30.52 -0.87 1.07
C LEU A 810 -29.35 -1.22 2.01
N PHE A 811 -28.68 -2.34 1.73
CA PHE A 811 -27.49 -2.79 2.46
C PHE A 811 -26.38 -3.18 1.47
N SER A 812 -25.12 -2.93 1.82
CA SER A 812 -23.95 -3.38 1.06
C SER A 812 -23.12 -4.35 1.90
N ALA A 813 -23.28 -5.65 1.66
CA ALA A 813 -22.58 -6.70 2.38
C ALA A 813 -21.15 -6.85 1.86
N ASN A 814 -20.15 -6.96 2.74
CA ASN A 814 -18.78 -7.29 2.33
C ASN A 814 -18.69 -8.78 1.93
N ILE A 815 -18.19 -9.05 0.73
CA ILE A 815 -17.91 -10.41 0.25
C ILE A 815 -16.44 -10.61 -0.15
N THR A 816 -15.57 -9.67 0.22
CA THR A 816 -14.12 -9.76 -0.01
C THR A 816 -13.56 -11.05 0.57
N ALA A 817 -12.74 -11.74 -0.21
CA ALA A 817 -11.83 -12.82 0.20
C ALA A 817 -10.75 -12.97 -0.88
N ASP A 818 -9.65 -13.67 -0.57
CA ASP A 818 -8.63 -14.02 -1.55
C ASP A 818 -8.87 -15.40 -2.22
N ASP A 819 -9.75 -16.26 -1.69
CA ASP A 819 -10.30 -17.39 -2.46
C ASP A 819 -11.62 -17.00 -3.16
N PRO A 820 -11.73 -17.07 -4.50
CA PRO A 820 -12.99 -16.88 -5.21
C PRO A 820 -14.12 -17.81 -4.77
N ASN A 821 -13.82 -19.03 -4.32
CA ASN A 821 -14.84 -19.95 -3.81
C ASN A 821 -15.47 -19.43 -2.52
N GLU A 822 -14.65 -18.83 -1.64
CA GLU A 822 -15.09 -18.14 -0.44
C GLU A 822 -15.93 -16.91 -0.79
N MET A 823 -15.49 -16.05 -1.73
CA MET A 823 -16.28 -14.90 -2.20
C MET A 823 -17.67 -15.34 -2.72
N ILE A 824 -17.71 -16.41 -3.51
CA ILE A 824 -18.94 -16.97 -4.07
C ILE A 824 -19.81 -17.60 -2.97
N ALA A 825 -19.23 -18.24 -1.96
CA ALA A 825 -19.94 -18.77 -0.80
C ALA A 825 -20.56 -17.63 0.04
N ARG A 826 -19.79 -16.58 0.35
CA ARG A 826 -20.26 -15.37 1.04
C ARG A 826 -21.45 -14.73 0.31
N GLY A 827 -21.30 -14.44 -0.99
CA GLY A 827 -22.38 -13.83 -1.79
C GLY A 827 -23.63 -14.68 -1.90
N LYS A 828 -23.50 -16.00 -2.09
CA LYS A 828 -24.64 -16.94 -2.08
C LYS A 828 -25.31 -17.01 -0.70
N TYR A 829 -24.51 -17.04 0.38
CA TYR A 829 -25.04 -17.06 1.74
C TYR A 829 -25.84 -15.78 2.03
N VAL A 830 -25.28 -14.59 1.78
CA VAL A 830 -25.97 -13.31 1.99
C VAL A 830 -27.30 -13.26 1.24
N LEU A 831 -27.31 -13.57 -0.07
CA LEU A 831 -28.55 -13.56 -0.85
C LEU A 831 -29.59 -14.57 -0.34
N SER A 832 -29.17 -15.72 0.19
CA SER A 832 -30.09 -16.68 0.82
C SER A 832 -30.80 -16.13 2.06
N GLN A 833 -30.15 -15.26 2.84
CA GLN A 833 -30.75 -14.65 4.03
C GLN A 833 -31.71 -13.51 3.67
N PHE A 834 -31.32 -12.66 2.71
CA PHE A 834 -32.18 -11.58 2.19
C PHE A 834 -33.44 -12.14 1.51
N GLY A 835 -33.30 -13.20 0.71
CA GLY A 835 -34.40 -13.87 0.04
C GLY A 835 -35.14 -12.93 -0.92
N PRO A 836 -36.45 -12.66 -0.73
CA PRO A 836 -37.17 -11.67 -1.54
C PRO A 836 -36.60 -10.24 -1.51
N LEU A 837 -35.72 -9.93 -0.54
CA LEU A 837 -34.99 -8.65 -0.47
C LEU A 837 -33.63 -8.70 -1.19
N GLY A 838 -33.37 -9.69 -2.04
CA GLY A 838 -32.07 -9.83 -2.73
C GLY A 838 -31.68 -8.64 -3.62
N GLU A 839 -32.65 -7.88 -4.12
CA GLU A 839 -32.43 -6.62 -4.86
C GLU A 839 -32.05 -5.45 -3.94
N ASN A 840 -32.36 -5.53 -2.64
CA ASN A 840 -31.95 -4.55 -1.63
C ASN A 840 -30.48 -4.73 -1.19
N CYS A 841 -29.80 -5.78 -1.64
CA CYS A 841 -28.43 -6.09 -1.28
C CYS A 841 -27.46 -5.73 -2.41
N ALA A 842 -26.54 -4.80 -2.14
CA ALA A 842 -25.30 -4.58 -2.87
C ALA A 842 -24.18 -5.47 -2.31
N PHE A 843 -23.09 -5.61 -3.05
CA PHE A 843 -21.87 -6.30 -2.61
C PHE A 843 -20.68 -5.35 -2.60
N LEU A 844 -20.01 -5.25 -1.45
CA LEU A 844 -18.73 -4.57 -1.28
C LEU A 844 -17.57 -5.54 -1.52
N VAL A 845 -16.58 -5.08 -2.28
CA VAL A 845 -15.31 -5.78 -2.51
C VAL A 845 -14.16 -4.78 -2.47
N ASP A 846 -13.11 -5.06 -1.68
CA ASP A 846 -11.87 -4.28 -1.65
C ASP A 846 -10.97 -4.56 -2.85
N GLY A 847 -11.39 -4.05 -4.01
CA GLY A 847 -10.80 -4.35 -5.31
C GLY A 847 -9.38 -3.84 -5.55
N TYR A 848 -8.78 -3.13 -4.59
CA TYR A 848 -7.36 -2.76 -4.62
C TYR A 848 -6.48 -3.79 -3.90
N VAL A 849 -6.73 -4.07 -2.62
CA VAL A 849 -5.92 -5.04 -1.84
C VAL A 849 -6.20 -6.50 -2.20
N ALA A 850 -7.44 -6.84 -2.60
CA ALA A 850 -7.73 -8.16 -3.19
C ALA A 850 -7.34 -8.24 -4.68
N GLY A 851 -7.47 -7.10 -5.39
CA GLY A 851 -7.09 -6.93 -6.79
C GLY A 851 -8.23 -7.14 -7.79
N GLY A 852 -7.93 -6.93 -9.08
CA GLY A 852 -8.90 -6.99 -10.18
C GLY A 852 -9.61 -8.33 -10.35
N THR A 853 -8.94 -9.43 -9.93
CA THR A 853 -9.53 -10.77 -9.94
C THR A 853 -10.75 -10.88 -9.03
N ALA A 854 -10.73 -10.28 -7.83
CA ALA A 854 -11.86 -10.30 -6.90
C ALA A 854 -13.10 -9.56 -7.44
N ILE A 855 -12.89 -8.46 -8.15
CA ILE A 855 -13.96 -7.69 -8.81
C ILE A 855 -14.59 -8.48 -9.95
N THR A 856 -13.76 -9.17 -10.75
CA THR A 856 -14.24 -10.01 -11.84
C THR A 856 -15.03 -11.21 -11.33
N VAL A 857 -14.62 -11.82 -10.22
CA VAL A 857 -15.37 -12.87 -9.52
C VAL A 857 -16.75 -12.39 -9.13
N ALA A 858 -16.84 -11.25 -8.43
CA ALA A 858 -18.12 -10.70 -7.99
C ALA A 858 -19.03 -10.35 -9.17
N ARG A 859 -18.52 -9.66 -10.20
CA ARG A 859 -19.31 -9.26 -11.37
C ARG A 859 -19.78 -10.46 -12.21
N ARG A 860 -18.96 -11.50 -12.40
CA ARG A 860 -19.34 -12.69 -13.20
C ARG A 860 -20.33 -13.60 -12.47
N ASN A 861 -20.24 -13.72 -11.14
CA ASN A 861 -21.13 -14.60 -10.36
C ASN A 861 -22.43 -13.92 -9.90
N PHE A 862 -22.42 -12.59 -9.72
CA PHE A 862 -23.56 -11.82 -9.24
C PHE A 862 -23.87 -10.62 -10.17
N PRO A 863 -24.17 -10.87 -11.47
CA PRO A 863 -24.26 -9.81 -12.48
C PRO A 863 -25.39 -8.81 -12.24
N SER A 864 -26.47 -9.23 -11.57
CA SER A 864 -27.63 -8.39 -11.23
C SER A 864 -27.43 -7.48 -10.02
N GLN A 865 -26.39 -7.73 -9.21
CA GLN A 865 -26.14 -7.00 -7.97
C GLN A 865 -25.31 -5.74 -8.21
N PHE A 866 -25.57 -4.71 -7.40
CA PHE A 866 -24.75 -3.50 -7.37
C PHE A 866 -23.38 -3.85 -6.77
N LEU A 867 -22.32 -3.73 -7.57
CA LEU A 867 -20.95 -3.98 -7.14
C LEU A 867 -20.29 -2.68 -6.68
N HIS A 868 -20.14 -2.57 -5.36
CA HIS A 868 -19.49 -1.48 -4.67
C HIS A 868 -17.99 -1.78 -4.61
N TYR A 869 -17.22 -1.17 -5.51
CA TYR A 869 -15.76 -1.21 -5.45
C TYR A 869 -15.31 -0.34 -4.26
N HIS A 870 -14.79 -1.00 -3.23
CA HIS A 870 -14.07 -0.31 -2.17
C HIS A 870 -12.58 -0.28 -2.50
N ARG A 871 -11.92 0.82 -2.15
CA ARG A 871 -10.57 1.17 -2.64
C ARG A 871 -9.51 1.21 -1.54
N ALA A 872 -9.70 0.48 -0.44
CA ALA A 872 -8.74 0.45 0.67
C ALA A 872 -7.30 0.21 0.17
N GLY A 873 -6.36 1.04 0.62
CA GLY A 873 -4.95 0.98 0.24
C GLY A 873 -4.55 1.72 -1.04
N HIS A 874 -5.52 2.20 -1.83
CA HIS A 874 -5.22 2.88 -3.11
C HIS A 874 -4.25 4.06 -2.97
N GLY A 875 -4.31 4.79 -1.85
CA GLY A 875 -3.46 5.95 -1.56
C GLY A 875 -1.97 5.64 -1.51
N ALA A 876 -1.58 4.36 -1.40
CA ALA A 876 -0.18 3.95 -1.55
C ALA A 876 0.34 4.21 -2.97
N ILE A 877 -0.50 4.08 -4.01
CA ILE A 877 -0.17 4.35 -5.42
C ILE A 877 -0.69 5.72 -5.88
N THR A 878 -1.90 6.11 -5.47
CA THR A 878 -2.62 7.24 -6.09
C THR A 878 -2.49 8.56 -5.35
N SER A 879 -1.79 8.62 -4.22
CA SER A 879 -1.50 9.90 -3.57
C SER A 879 -0.55 10.73 -4.46
N PRO A 880 -0.77 12.04 -4.64
CA PRO A 880 0.20 12.93 -5.29
C PRO A 880 1.60 12.86 -4.67
N GLN A 881 1.69 12.44 -3.41
CA GLN A 881 2.92 12.35 -2.61
C GLN A 881 3.77 11.12 -2.98
N THR A 882 3.18 10.07 -3.58
CA THR A 882 3.88 8.81 -3.92
C THR A 882 4.93 8.99 -5.02
N GLN A 883 4.73 9.95 -5.93
CA GLN A 883 5.53 10.26 -7.15
C GLN A 883 5.72 9.10 -8.16
N ARG A 884 5.39 7.85 -7.81
CA ARG A 884 5.44 6.67 -8.68
C ARG A 884 4.08 5.96 -8.67
N GLY A 885 3.49 5.66 -9.84
CA GLY A 885 2.20 4.98 -9.90
C GLY A 885 1.26 5.54 -10.97
N TYR A 886 -0.02 5.64 -10.61
CA TYR A 886 -1.08 6.23 -11.43
C TYR A 886 -2.03 7.05 -10.55
N THR A 887 -2.67 8.09 -11.10
CA THR A 887 -3.54 8.99 -10.33
C THR A 887 -4.88 8.35 -9.95
N ALA A 888 -5.58 8.94 -8.98
CA ALA A 888 -6.92 8.49 -8.59
C ALA A 888 -7.91 8.50 -9.77
N PHE A 889 -7.77 9.45 -10.69
CA PHE A 889 -8.53 9.51 -11.95
C PHE A 889 -8.31 8.29 -12.85
N VAL A 890 -7.07 7.80 -12.97
CA VAL A 890 -6.77 6.58 -13.73
C VAL A 890 -7.31 5.34 -13.00
N HIS A 891 -7.20 5.31 -11.67
CA HIS A 891 -7.74 4.22 -10.86
C HIS A 891 -9.26 4.05 -11.01
N THR A 892 -10.03 5.14 -10.95
CA THR A 892 -11.49 5.06 -11.13
C THR A 892 -11.86 4.72 -12.58
N LYS A 893 -11.13 5.24 -13.58
CA LYS A 893 -11.33 4.84 -14.99
C LYS A 893 -11.15 3.32 -15.17
N ILE A 894 -10.13 2.73 -14.56
CA ILE A 894 -9.94 1.26 -14.53
C ILE A 894 -11.13 0.58 -13.85
N SER A 895 -11.64 1.11 -12.72
CA SER A 895 -12.77 0.52 -11.99
C SER A 895 -14.06 0.41 -12.81
N ARG A 896 -14.35 1.39 -13.69
CA ARG A 896 -15.49 1.35 -14.62
C ARG A 896 -15.29 0.25 -15.67
N VAL A 897 -14.09 0.17 -16.27
CA VAL A 897 -13.74 -0.86 -17.28
C VAL A 897 -13.86 -2.30 -16.73
N ILE A 898 -13.44 -2.56 -15.48
CA ILE A 898 -13.60 -3.88 -14.84
C ILE A 898 -15.01 -4.13 -14.28
N GLY A 899 -15.95 -3.19 -14.46
CA GLY A 899 -17.38 -3.38 -14.21
C GLY A 899 -17.87 -3.07 -12.79
N ALA A 900 -17.27 -2.11 -12.08
CA ALA A 900 -17.84 -1.58 -10.84
C ALA A 900 -19.20 -0.87 -11.09
N SER A 901 -20.19 -1.11 -10.22
CA SER A 901 -21.44 -0.33 -10.22
C SER A 901 -21.28 1.02 -9.52
N GLY A 902 -20.43 1.08 -8.50
CA GLY A 902 -20.04 2.33 -7.85
C GLY A 902 -18.67 2.22 -7.20
N ILE A 903 -17.97 3.35 -7.08
CA ILE A 903 -16.65 3.46 -6.46
C ILE A 903 -16.55 4.75 -5.64
N HIS A 904 -15.77 4.71 -4.56
CA HIS A 904 -15.42 5.93 -3.82
C HIS A 904 -14.61 6.86 -4.73
N THR A 905 -15.09 8.07 -4.99
CA THR A 905 -14.34 9.07 -5.77
C THR A 905 -13.37 9.86 -4.90
N GLY A 906 -13.74 10.11 -3.65
CA GLY A 906 -12.99 10.90 -2.68
C GLY A 906 -13.91 11.95 -2.06
N THR A 907 -13.34 13.03 -1.53
CA THR A 907 -14.11 14.08 -0.85
C THR A 907 -13.86 15.49 -1.36
N MET A 908 -13.05 15.68 -2.41
CA MET A 908 -12.81 17.00 -3.04
C MET A 908 -12.39 18.08 -2.01
N SER A 909 -11.43 17.75 -1.13
CA SER A 909 -11.04 18.52 0.08
C SER A 909 -12.08 18.68 1.21
N PHE A 910 -13.33 18.23 1.07
CA PHE A 910 -14.37 18.40 2.10
C PHE A 910 -14.39 17.32 3.20
N GLY A 911 -13.49 16.32 3.17
CA GLY A 911 -13.51 15.14 4.05
C GLY A 911 -12.35 15.06 5.05
N LYS A 912 -11.98 13.83 5.44
CA LYS A 912 -10.73 13.49 6.15
C LYS A 912 -9.65 12.91 5.22
N MET A 913 -10.04 12.51 4.00
CA MET A 913 -9.17 11.87 3.02
C MET A 913 -8.48 12.91 2.13
N GLU A 914 -7.31 12.58 1.59
CA GLU A 914 -6.66 13.39 0.56
C GLU A 914 -7.52 13.54 -0.71
N GLY A 915 -7.49 14.73 -1.31
CA GLY A 915 -8.18 15.09 -2.55
C GLY A 915 -8.39 16.60 -2.70
N ASP A 916 -8.61 17.08 -3.94
CA ASP A 916 -8.75 18.51 -4.28
C ASP A 916 -10.05 18.83 -5.04
N ALA A 917 -10.38 20.11 -5.19
CA ALA A 917 -11.65 20.54 -5.80
C ALA A 917 -11.84 20.11 -7.27
N SER A 918 -10.75 19.79 -7.99
CA SER A 918 -10.77 19.28 -9.36
C SER A 918 -11.08 17.78 -9.46
N ASP A 919 -11.07 17.04 -8.34
CA ASP A 919 -11.48 15.63 -8.28
C ASP A 919 -12.93 15.40 -8.74
N LYS A 920 -13.75 16.45 -8.94
CA LYS A 920 -15.05 16.31 -9.62
C LYS A 920 -14.93 15.75 -11.05
N ASN A 921 -13.79 15.94 -11.72
CA ASN A 921 -13.53 15.31 -13.02
C ASN A 921 -13.47 13.78 -12.91
N ILE A 922 -13.16 13.23 -11.73
CA ILE A 922 -13.25 11.79 -11.44
C ILE A 922 -14.71 11.33 -11.43
N ALA A 923 -15.66 12.15 -10.98
CA ALA A 923 -17.09 11.84 -11.02
C ALA A 923 -17.63 11.86 -12.45
N PHE A 924 -17.32 12.91 -13.23
CA PHE A 924 -17.73 13.01 -14.64
C PHE A 924 -17.21 11.83 -15.50
N MET A 925 -15.92 11.45 -15.35
CA MET A 925 -15.35 10.27 -16.02
C MET A 925 -16.03 8.92 -15.65
N LEU A 926 -16.80 8.87 -14.56
CA LEU A 926 -17.59 7.70 -14.16
C LEU A 926 -19.08 7.79 -14.55
N GLN A 927 -19.63 9.00 -14.61
CA GLN A 927 -21.06 9.25 -14.81
C GLN A 927 -21.43 9.55 -16.26
N ASP A 928 -20.57 10.21 -17.02
CA ASP A 928 -20.90 10.64 -18.38
C ASP A 928 -20.55 9.54 -19.41
N ASP A 929 -21.23 9.55 -20.56
CA ASP A 929 -20.93 8.60 -21.66
C ASP A 929 -19.82 9.12 -22.58
N GLU A 930 -19.44 10.39 -22.45
CA GLU A 930 -18.21 10.99 -22.99
C GLU A 930 -17.61 11.91 -21.92
N ALA A 931 -16.28 11.95 -21.78
CA ALA A 931 -15.62 12.81 -20.79
C ALA A 931 -14.18 13.17 -21.16
N ASP A 932 -13.79 14.42 -20.93
CA ASP A 932 -12.41 14.89 -21.04
C ASP A 932 -11.59 14.51 -19.80
N GLY A 933 -10.53 13.72 -19.99
CA GLY A 933 -9.46 13.56 -19.03
C GLY A 933 -8.31 14.57 -19.24
N PRO A 934 -7.33 14.64 -18.33
CA PRO A 934 -6.24 15.64 -18.38
C PRO A 934 -5.37 15.66 -19.65
N TYR A 935 -5.44 14.62 -20.48
CA TYR A 935 -4.69 14.48 -21.74
C TYR A 935 -5.51 13.87 -22.90
N TYR A 936 -6.66 13.25 -22.61
CA TYR A 936 -7.39 12.43 -23.58
C TYR A 936 -8.90 12.54 -23.33
N HIS A 937 -9.66 12.78 -24.40
CA HIS A 937 -11.09 12.52 -24.44
C HIS A 937 -11.37 11.02 -24.33
N GLN A 938 -12.52 10.64 -23.78
CA GLN A 938 -12.98 9.24 -23.75
C GLN A 938 -14.49 9.16 -23.98
N GLU A 939 -14.87 8.64 -25.14
CA GLU A 939 -16.21 8.10 -25.40
C GLU A 939 -16.32 6.71 -24.75
N TRP A 940 -17.43 6.41 -24.09
CA TRP A 940 -17.67 5.16 -23.35
C TRP A 940 -18.59 4.17 -24.09
N GLU A 941 -19.07 4.52 -25.29
CA GLU A 941 -19.78 3.61 -26.20
C GLU A 941 -21.02 2.94 -25.56
N GLY A 942 -21.77 3.70 -24.74
CA GLY A 942 -22.92 3.19 -23.98
C GLY A 942 -22.56 2.28 -22.80
N MET A 943 -21.28 2.24 -22.37
CA MET A 943 -20.89 1.50 -21.18
C MET A 943 -21.55 2.09 -19.93
N LYS A 944 -22.40 1.29 -19.28
CA LYS A 944 -23.14 1.64 -18.06
C LYS A 944 -22.30 2.47 -17.08
N GLN A 945 -22.89 3.60 -16.69
CA GLN A 945 -22.33 4.56 -15.75
C GLN A 945 -21.99 3.89 -14.40
N THR A 946 -20.91 4.34 -13.77
CA THR A 946 -20.51 3.93 -12.42
C THR A 946 -20.88 5.06 -11.45
N THR A 947 -21.65 4.75 -10.39
CA THR A 947 -22.11 5.76 -9.43
C THR A 947 -20.97 6.21 -8.49
N PRO A 948 -20.71 7.52 -8.34
CA PRO A 948 -19.79 8.01 -7.32
C PRO A 948 -20.31 7.72 -5.92
N ILE A 949 -19.43 7.18 -5.08
CA ILE A 949 -19.66 6.98 -3.65
C ILE A 949 -18.78 8.00 -2.91
N ILE A 950 -19.31 8.59 -1.84
CA ILE A 950 -18.58 9.52 -0.97
C ILE A 950 -18.62 9.04 0.49
N SER A 951 -17.47 9.13 1.15
CA SER A 951 -17.22 8.62 2.52
C SER A 951 -16.07 9.40 3.17
N GLY A 952 -15.53 8.93 4.30
CA GLY A 952 -14.31 9.50 4.87
C GLY A 952 -14.51 10.86 5.54
N GLY A 953 -15.20 10.88 6.67
CA GLY A 953 -15.39 12.08 7.50
C GLY A 953 -16.50 13.03 7.05
N MET A 954 -17.26 12.68 6.00
CA MET A 954 -18.42 13.47 5.55
C MET A 954 -19.54 13.47 6.61
N ASN A 955 -20.20 14.62 6.76
CA ASN A 955 -21.38 14.83 7.62
C ASN A 955 -22.27 15.93 7.02
N ALA A 956 -23.45 16.14 7.60
CA ALA A 956 -24.47 17.09 7.16
C ALA A 956 -23.95 18.50 6.81
N LEU A 957 -22.98 19.02 7.56
CA LEU A 957 -22.46 20.38 7.40
C LEU A 957 -21.51 20.52 6.19
N ARG A 958 -20.86 19.42 5.78
CA ARG A 958 -19.90 19.35 4.67
C ARG A 958 -20.59 19.16 3.30
N LEU A 959 -21.80 18.58 3.29
CA LEU A 959 -22.52 18.22 2.07
C LEU A 959 -22.90 19.42 1.16
N PRO A 960 -23.41 20.57 1.64
CA PRO A 960 -23.84 21.65 0.77
C PRO A 960 -22.72 22.22 -0.10
N ALA A 961 -21.53 22.41 0.47
CA ALA A 961 -20.37 22.92 -0.26
C ALA A 961 -19.77 21.87 -1.22
N PHE A 962 -19.83 20.58 -0.85
CA PHE A 962 -19.47 19.48 -1.75
C PHE A 962 -20.38 19.42 -2.98
N PHE A 963 -21.71 19.47 -2.78
CA PHE A 963 -22.68 19.47 -3.89
C PHE A 963 -22.54 20.71 -4.78
N GLU A 964 -22.20 21.86 -4.22
CA GLU A 964 -21.94 23.07 -5.00
C GLU A 964 -20.67 22.97 -5.86
N ASN A 965 -19.59 22.33 -5.38
CA ASN A 965 -18.40 22.10 -6.20
C ASN A 965 -18.68 21.11 -7.35
N LEU A 966 -19.40 20.01 -7.06
CA LEU A 966 -19.75 18.98 -8.02
C LEU A 966 -20.85 19.44 -9.01
N GLY A 967 -21.73 20.36 -8.60
CA GLY A 967 -22.87 20.85 -9.38
C GLY A 967 -24.16 20.03 -9.23
N HIS A 968 -24.10 18.84 -8.62
CA HIS A 968 -25.27 17.97 -8.40
C HIS A 968 -25.12 17.06 -7.16
N SER A 969 -26.25 16.58 -6.63
CA SER A 969 -26.30 15.61 -5.52
C SER A 969 -26.43 14.13 -5.94
N ASN A 970 -26.20 13.81 -7.22
CA ASN A 970 -26.33 12.46 -7.79
C ASN A 970 -25.18 11.50 -7.37
N VAL A 971 -25.10 11.18 -6.08
CA VAL A 971 -24.04 10.35 -5.46
C VAL A 971 -24.60 9.44 -4.36
N ILE A 972 -23.86 8.39 -3.99
CA ILE A 972 -24.15 7.56 -2.82
C ILE A 972 -23.34 8.07 -1.62
N LEU A 973 -24.02 8.52 -0.57
CA LEU A 973 -23.38 8.94 0.69
C LEU A 973 -23.21 7.77 1.66
N THR A 974 -22.01 7.62 2.23
CA THR A 974 -21.69 6.67 3.31
C THR A 974 -21.01 7.40 4.47
N ALA A 975 -21.81 8.02 5.34
CA ALA A 975 -21.36 8.93 6.40
C ALA A 975 -21.44 8.29 7.80
N GLY A 976 -20.58 7.31 8.09
CA GLY A 976 -20.56 6.58 9.39
C GLY A 976 -20.51 7.51 10.60
N GLY A 977 -19.37 8.14 10.85
CA GLY A 977 -19.21 9.14 11.92
C GLY A 977 -20.18 10.34 11.80
N GLY A 978 -20.51 10.76 10.57
CA GLY A 978 -21.49 11.83 10.32
C GLY A 978 -22.93 11.50 10.75
N SER A 979 -23.27 10.22 10.91
CA SER A 979 -24.61 9.77 11.31
C SER A 979 -24.62 9.20 12.72
N PHE A 980 -23.70 8.30 13.04
CA PHE A 980 -23.60 7.62 14.35
C PHE A 980 -22.89 8.46 15.43
N GLY A 981 -22.24 9.58 15.05
CA GLY A 981 -21.70 10.57 15.99
C GLY A 981 -22.68 11.69 16.35
N HIS A 982 -23.85 11.79 15.68
CA HIS A 982 -24.85 12.85 15.94
C HIS A 982 -25.36 12.79 17.38
N LYS A 983 -25.45 13.95 18.05
CA LYS A 983 -25.76 14.03 19.49
C LYS A 983 -27.09 13.38 19.89
N ASP A 984 -28.07 13.30 18.99
CA ASP A 984 -29.38 12.70 19.24
C ASP A 984 -29.51 11.26 18.69
N GLY A 985 -28.39 10.70 18.21
CA GLY A 985 -28.28 9.31 17.73
C GLY A 985 -28.50 9.12 16.22
N PRO A 986 -28.48 7.86 15.75
CA PRO A 986 -28.35 7.56 14.31
C PRO A 986 -29.51 8.04 13.42
N LYS A 987 -30.75 8.05 13.93
CA LYS A 987 -31.92 8.53 13.16
C LYS A 987 -31.80 10.04 12.85
N PRO A 988 -31.67 10.94 13.85
CA PRO A 988 -31.37 12.35 13.60
C PRO A 988 -30.10 12.58 12.77
N GLY A 989 -29.03 11.80 12.99
CA GLY A 989 -27.82 11.88 12.17
C GLY A 989 -28.08 11.64 10.68
N ALA A 990 -28.81 10.57 10.34
CA ALA A 990 -29.19 10.26 8.96
C ALA A 990 -30.13 11.33 8.35
N ILE A 991 -31.12 11.80 9.12
CA ILE A 991 -32.03 12.88 8.71
C ILE A 991 -31.26 14.18 8.45
N SER A 992 -30.31 14.55 9.31
CA SER A 992 -29.48 15.75 9.12
C SER A 992 -28.66 15.69 7.82
N CYS A 993 -28.18 14.50 7.43
CA CYS A 993 -27.48 14.31 6.16
C CYS A 993 -28.41 14.50 4.94
N ARG A 994 -29.68 14.08 5.03
CA ARG A 994 -30.69 14.37 3.99
C ARG A 994 -31.05 15.85 3.96
N GLN A 995 -31.22 16.48 5.13
CA GLN A 995 -31.45 17.91 5.26
C GLN A 995 -30.29 18.75 4.69
N GLY A 996 -29.05 18.27 4.74
CA GLY A 996 -27.90 18.90 4.06
C GLY A 996 -28.00 18.91 2.53
N GLU A 997 -28.65 17.91 1.92
CA GLU A 997 -28.99 17.90 0.49
C GLU A 997 -30.16 18.86 0.18
N GLU A 998 -31.21 18.81 1.00
CA GLU A 998 -32.42 19.63 0.86
C GLU A 998 -32.09 21.12 1.01
N SER A 999 -31.28 21.51 2.01
CA SER A 999 -30.86 22.89 2.24
C SER A 999 -30.04 23.46 1.07
N TRP A 1000 -29.17 22.65 0.45
CA TRP A 1000 -28.47 23.07 -0.77
C TRP A 1000 -29.43 23.25 -1.93
N LYS A 1001 -30.37 22.31 -2.15
CA LYS A 1001 -31.39 22.41 -3.21
C LYS A 1001 -32.29 23.63 -3.04
N GLU A 1002 -32.73 23.95 -1.83
CA GLU A 1002 -33.58 25.11 -1.56
C GLU A 1002 -32.83 26.43 -1.71
N TRP A 1003 -31.56 26.50 -1.28
CA TRP A 1003 -30.70 27.66 -1.54
C TRP A 1003 -30.46 27.84 -3.06
N LYS A 1004 -30.14 26.76 -3.78
CA LYS A 1004 -29.92 26.79 -5.23
C LYS A 1004 -31.18 27.19 -6.02
N ALA A 1005 -32.36 26.92 -5.48
CA ALA A 1005 -33.66 27.39 -5.98
C ALA A 1005 -34.01 28.84 -5.58
N GLY A 1006 -33.14 29.54 -4.85
CA GLY A 1006 -33.32 30.94 -4.46
C GLY A 1006 -34.31 31.18 -3.31
N LYS A 1007 -34.70 30.13 -2.54
CA LYS A 1007 -35.72 30.23 -1.49
C LYS A 1007 -35.41 31.27 -0.40
N PHE A 1008 -34.12 31.51 -0.13
CA PHE A 1008 -33.63 32.43 0.89
C PHE A 1008 -33.24 33.81 0.34
N GLY A 1009 -33.48 34.08 -0.95
CA GLY A 1009 -33.04 35.31 -1.63
C GLY A 1009 -31.56 35.28 -2.01
N ASP A 1010 -31.00 36.46 -2.29
CA ASP A 1010 -29.58 36.65 -2.63
C ASP A 1010 -28.72 36.64 -1.35
N VAL A 1011 -28.43 35.43 -0.87
CA VAL A 1011 -27.62 35.16 0.33
C VAL A 1011 -26.52 34.15 0.04
N SER A 1012 -25.44 34.19 0.82
CA SER A 1012 -24.35 33.21 0.70
C SER A 1012 -24.87 31.78 0.94
N LEU A 1013 -24.19 30.78 0.37
CA LEU A 1013 -24.49 29.37 0.67
C LEU A 1013 -24.54 29.12 2.18
N SER A 1014 -23.52 29.58 2.91
CA SER A 1014 -23.44 29.49 4.38
C SER A 1014 -24.70 30.03 5.06
N ASP A 1015 -25.14 31.23 4.70
CA ASP A 1015 -26.31 31.86 5.31
C ASP A 1015 -27.61 31.13 4.91
N GLY A 1016 -27.74 30.66 3.68
CA GLY A 1016 -28.88 29.83 3.24
C GLY A 1016 -29.03 28.54 4.04
N ILE A 1017 -27.94 27.82 4.34
CA ILE A 1017 -27.99 26.61 5.18
C ILE A 1017 -28.35 26.96 6.63
N ILE A 1018 -27.85 28.10 7.15
CA ILE A 1018 -28.20 28.60 8.48
C ILE A 1018 -29.70 28.97 8.57
N GLU A 1019 -30.26 29.66 7.57
CA GLU A 1019 -31.70 29.96 7.51
C GLU A 1019 -32.54 28.68 7.46
N PHE A 1020 -32.13 27.68 6.67
CA PHE A 1020 -32.78 26.36 6.66
C PHE A 1020 -32.72 25.69 8.04
N ALA A 1021 -31.57 25.72 8.72
CA ALA A 1021 -31.38 25.08 10.02
C ALA A 1021 -32.26 25.68 11.14
N LYS A 1022 -32.75 26.93 11.00
CA LYS A 1022 -33.67 27.54 12.00
C LYS A 1022 -34.99 26.79 12.15
N THR A 1023 -35.43 26.03 11.15
CA THR A 1023 -36.68 25.25 11.19
C THR A 1023 -36.47 23.73 11.17
N HIS A 1024 -35.23 23.25 11.21
CA HIS A 1024 -34.88 21.84 11.06
C HIS A 1024 -33.93 21.41 12.19
N GLU A 1025 -34.51 20.84 13.25
CA GLU A 1025 -33.80 20.56 14.51
C GLU A 1025 -32.69 19.50 14.37
N GLU A 1026 -32.77 18.57 13.41
CA GLU A 1026 -31.71 17.58 13.18
C GLU A 1026 -30.45 18.20 12.56
N LEU A 1027 -30.58 19.03 11.52
CA LEU A 1027 -29.47 19.79 10.92
C LEU A 1027 -28.88 20.78 11.95
N LYS A 1028 -29.73 21.48 12.69
CA LYS A 1028 -29.33 22.33 13.82
C LYS A 1028 -28.63 21.54 14.94
N GLY A 1029 -29.03 20.29 15.15
CA GLY A 1029 -28.31 19.34 16.01
C GLY A 1029 -26.93 18.93 15.46
N ALA A 1030 -26.75 18.89 14.14
CA ALA A 1030 -25.46 18.65 13.51
C ALA A 1030 -24.50 19.84 13.71
N PHE A 1031 -24.97 21.09 13.69
CA PHE A 1031 -24.17 22.27 14.09
C PHE A 1031 -23.61 22.13 15.52
N LEU A 1032 -24.42 21.68 16.48
CA LEU A 1032 -23.99 21.40 17.86
C LEU A 1032 -23.07 20.18 18.00
N THR A 1033 -23.17 19.19 17.10
CA THR A 1033 -22.35 17.98 17.12
C THR A 1033 -20.97 18.25 16.52
N PHE A 1034 -20.91 18.77 15.30
CA PHE A 1034 -19.70 18.92 14.51
C PHE A 1034 -19.14 20.34 14.62
N GLN A 1035 -19.00 20.86 15.85
CA GLN A 1035 -18.73 22.29 16.10
C GLN A 1035 -17.47 22.81 15.40
N LYS A 1036 -16.43 21.98 15.24
CA LYS A 1036 -15.21 22.33 14.49
C LYS A 1036 -15.52 22.65 13.02
N ASP A 1037 -16.36 21.85 12.38
CA ASP A 1037 -16.80 22.07 11.00
C ASP A 1037 -17.78 23.25 10.92
N ALA A 1038 -18.66 23.39 11.91
CA ALA A 1038 -19.58 24.52 12.01
C ALA A 1038 -18.85 25.86 12.13
N ASP A 1039 -17.86 25.97 13.02
CA ASP A 1039 -17.04 27.16 13.21
C ASP A 1039 -16.15 27.46 11.99
N GLN A 1040 -15.69 26.43 11.27
CA GLN A 1040 -14.84 26.58 10.08
C GLN A 1040 -15.63 26.95 8.81
N ILE A 1041 -16.81 26.36 8.58
CA ILE A 1041 -17.57 26.49 7.33
C ILE A 1041 -18.65 27.58 7.44
N TYR A 1042 -19.21 27.80 8.62
CA TYR A 1042 -20.38 28.66 8.86
C TYR A 1042 -20.12 29.75 9.91
N PRO A 1043 -19.21 30.71 9.65
CA PRO A 1043 -18.82 31.72 10.63
C PRO A 1043 -20.02 32.52 11.18
N GLY A 1044 -20.08 32.61 12.51
CA GLY A 1044 -21.17 33.25 13.25
C GLY A 1044 -22.44 32.40 13.43
N TRP A 1045 -22.43 31.09 13.09
CA TRP A 1045 -23.60 30.22 13.25
C TRP A 1045 -24.20 30.23 14.67
N LYS A 1046 -23.35 30.32 15.70
CA LYS A 1046 -23.78 30.34 17.12
C LYS A 1046 -24.75 31.50 17.38
N GLU A 1047 -24.40 32.70 16.96
CA GLU A 1047 -25.26 33.89 17.08
C GLU A 1047 -26.52 33.75 16.21
N LYS A 1048 -26.35 33.36 14.94
CA LYS A 1048 -27.43 33.26 13.95
C LYS A 1048 -28.48 32.17 14.27
N LEU A 1049 -28.10 31.13 15.04
CA LEU A 1049 -28.99 30.07 15.52
C LEU A 1049 -29.38 30.23 17.02
N GLY A 1050 -28.95 31.31 17.69
CA GLY A 1050 -29.38 31.65 19.05
C GLY A 1050 -28.67 30.91 20.19
N TYR A 1051 -27.47 30.39 19.97
CA TYR A 1051 -26.66 29.69 20.99
C TYR A 1051 -25.80 30.64 21.82
N THR A 1052 -25.95 30.59 23.14
CA THR A 1052 -25.40 31.57 24.09
C THR A 1052 -24.53 30.98 25.21
N GLY A 1053 -24.12 29.71 25.11
CA GLY A 1053 -23.34 29.03 26.15
C GLY A 1053 -22.23 28.14 25.62
N GLU A 1054 -21.12 28.05 26.36
CA GLU A 1054 -20.07 27.06 26.14
C GLU A 1054 -20.61 25.66 26.46
N SER A 1055 -20.68 24.79 25.45
CA SER A 1055 -20.97 23.36 25.67
C SER A 1055 -20.25 22.49 24.64
N SER A 1056 -19.17 21.84 25.09
CA SER A 1056 -18.56 20.73 24.36
C SER A 1056 -19.45 19.49 24.51
N VAL A 1057 -20.43 19.35 23.63
CA VAL A 1057 -21.33 18.19 23.61
C VAL A 1057 -20.54 16.97 23.13
N GLN A 1058 -20.11 16.12 24.06
CA GLN A 1058 -19.63 14.78 23.71
C GLN A 1058 -20.77 14.00 23.02
N ALA A 1059 -20.44 13.17 22.04
CA ALA A 1059 -21.39 12.26 21.41
C ALA A 1059 -22.10 11.42 22.48
N ALA A 1060 -23.43 11.30 22.39
CA ALA A 1060 -24.23 10.71 23.46
C ALA A 1060 -23.86 9.24 23.71
N THR A 1061 -23.50 8.91 24.94
CA THR A 1061 -23.32 7.54 25.41
C THR A 1061 -24.66 6.82 25.37
N PHE A 1062 -24.87 6.00 24.34
CA PHE A 1062 -26.15 5.37 24.06
C PHE A 1062 -26.26 4.08 24.88
N ASP A 1063 -27.12 4.09 25.88
CA ASP A 1063 -27.37 2.94 26.75
C ASP A 1063 -28.22 1.88 26.01
N TRP A 1064 -27.53 1.03 25.24
CA TRP A 1064 -28.13 -0.05 24.45
C TRP A 1064 -28.95 -1.02 25.32
N ALA A 1065 -28.52 -1.27 26.57
CA ALA A 1065 -29.22 -2.14 27.51
C ALA A 1065 -30.59 -1.57 27.94
N LYS A 1066 -30.66 -0.27 28.29
CA LYS A 1066 -31.96 0.39 28.56
C LYS A 1066 -32.86 0.45 27.33
N LYS A 1067 -32.29 0.64 26.14
CA LYS A 1067 -33.06 0.69 24.88
C LYS A 1067 -33.61 -0.67 24.46
N ALA A 1068 -32.87 -1.76 24.67
CA ALA A 1068 -33.35 -3.12 24.42
C ALA A 1068 -34.60 -3.46 25.26
N ALA A 1069 -34.67 -3.00 26.51
CA ALA A 1069 -35.84 -3.14 27.38
C ALA A 1069 -37.04 -2.24 26.99
N ALA A 1070 -36.84 -1.25 26.11
CA ALA A 1070 -37.86 -0.28 25.68
C ALA A 1070 -38.34 -0.48 24.23
N ALA A 1071 -37.72 -1.37 23.47
CA ALA A 1071 -38.19 -1.72 22.14
C ALA A 1071 -39.51 -2.51 22.22
N PRO A 1072 -40.56 -2.17 21.44
CA PRO A 1072 -41.81 -2.91 21.43
C PRO A 1072 -41.60 -4.25 20.73
N TYR A 1073 -41.22 -5.28 21.51
CA TYR A 1073 -41.02 -6.64 21.03
C TYR A 1073 -42.36 -7.21 20.52
N ILE A 1074 -42.61 -7.07 19.21
CA ILE A 1074 -43.84 -7.54 18.57
C ILE A 1074 -43.93 -9.06 18.78
N GLY A 1075 -44.85 -9.45 19.64
CA GLY A 1075 -44.68 -10.67 20.42
C GLY A 1075 -44.84 -11.97 19.65
N GLY A 1076 -44.34 -13.04 20.27
CA GLY A 1076 -45.11 -14.28 20.27
C GLY A 1076 -44.72 -15.39 19.30
N TRP A 1077 -43.45 -15.48 18.88
CA TRP A 1077 -42.85 -16.81 18.64
C TRP A 1077 -41.68 -17.03 19.60
N VAL A 1078 -42.03 -17.23 20.86
CA VAL A 1078 -41.16 -17.99 21.76
C VAL A 1078 -41.10 -19.40 21.19
N TYR A 1079 -39.98 -19.77 20.58
CA TYR A 1079 -39.63 -21.18 20.47
C TYR A 1079 -39.42 -21.69 21.89
N ALA A 1080 -40.50 -22.23 22.48
CA ALA A 1080 -40.35 -23.20 23.55
C ALA A 1080 -39.38 -24.27 23.04
N LYS A 1081 -38.37 -24.65 23.84
CA LYS A 1081 -37.38 -25.66 23.44
C LYS A 1081 -38.10 -26.89 22.91
N THR A 1082 -38.11 -27.08 21.59
CA THR A 1082 -38.61 -28.30 20.98
C THR A 1082 -37.68 -29.42 21.45
N PRO A 1083 -38.14 -30.39 22.26
CA PRO A 1083 -37.28 -31.48 22.66
C PRO A 1083 -36.95 -32.29 21.41
N ASN A 1084 -35.64 -32.46 21.15
CA ASN A 1084 -35.01 -33.21 20.05
C ASN A 1084 -35.98 -33.81 19.03
N LEU A 1085 -36.34 -33.05 18.00
CA LEU A 1085 -36.94 -33.64 16.80
C LEU A 1085 -35.87 -34.50 16.12
N GLU A 1086 -36.09 -35.81 16.07
CA GLU A 1086 -35.21 -36.79 15.43
C GLU A 1086 -35.27 -36.64 13.89
N GLY A 1087 -34.62 -35.59 13.37
CA GLY A 1087 -34.44 -35.35 11.95
C GLY A 1087 -33.37 -36.26 11.37
N THR A 1088 -33.73 -37.49 10.98
CA THR A 1088 -32.80 -38.44 10.35
C THR A 1088 -32.32 -37.97 8.98
N TYR A 1089 -31.17 -37.31 8.94
CA TYR A 1089 -30.30 -37.27 7.77
C TYR A 1089 -29.08 -38.15 8.04
N TRP A 1090 -28.94 -39.20 7.23
CA TRP A 1090 -27.83 -40.14 7.31
C TRP A 1090 -26.61 -39.56 6.60
N ASN A 1091 -25.43 -39.67 7.22
CA ASN A 1091 -24.16 -39.34 6.59
C ASN A 1091 -23.23 -40.56 6.77
N GLU A 1092 -23.09 -41.36 5.72
CA GLU A 1092 -22.29 -42.58 5.76
C GLU A 1092 -20.80 -42.24 5.59
N VAL A 1093 -20.00 -42.49 6.63
CA VAL A 1093 -18.55 -42.31 6.55
C VAL A 1093 -17.98 -43.41 5.65
N GLY A 1094 -17.48 -43.01 4.47
CA GLY A 1094 -16.93 -43.93 3.48
C GLY A 1094 -15.68 -44.67 3.98
N TYR A 1095 -15.56 -45.93 3.57
CA TYR A 1095 -14.38 -46.76 3.74
C TYR A 1095 -13.78 -47.08 2.37
N CYS A 1096 -12.45 -47.19 2.30
CA CYS A 1096 -11.76 -47.74 1.15
C CYS A 1096 -12.07 -49.25 1.00
N PRO A 1097 -11.89 -49.86 -0.18
CA PRO A 1097 -12.19 -51.29 -0.42
C PRO A 1097 -11.39 -52.28 0.44
N ASP A 1098 -10.37 -51.83 1.16
CA ASP A 1098 -9.56 -52.60 2.12
C ASP A 1098 -10.05 -52.49 3.57
N GLY A 1099 -11.08 -51.67 3.84
CA GLY A 1099 -11.60 -51.39 5.19
C GLY A 1099 -11.01 -50.17 5.88
N THR A 1100 -10.17 -49.36 5.22
CA THR A 1100 -9.62 -48.12 5.79
C THR A 1100 -10.67 -47.01 5.80
N ALA A 1101 -10.95 -46.39 6.97
CA ALA A 1101 -11.87 -45.26 7.07
C ALA A 1101 -11.30 -43.99 6.41
N MET A 1102 -12.10 -43.25 5.64
CA MET A 1102 -11.63 -42.09 4.86
C MET A 1102 -10.99 -40.97 5.70
N ASN A 1103 -11.39 -40.81 6.97
CA ASN A 1103 -10.81 -39.82 7.88
C ASN A 1103 -9.34 -40.10 8.24
N LEU A 1104 -8.87 -41.35 8.13
CA LEU A 1104 -7.47 -41.71 8.37
C LEU A 1104 -6.57 -41.36 7.17
N ALA A 1105 -7.11 -41.33 5.95
CA ALA A 1105 -6.33 -41.13 4.73
C ALA A 1105 -5.64 -39.75 4.67
N GLY A 1106 -6.30 -38.69 5.18
CA GLY A 1106 -5.74 -37.33 5.20
C GLY A 1106 -4.62 -37.13 6.23
N ASN A 1107 -4.70 -37.80 7.38
CA ASN A 1107 -3.68 -37.69 8.44
C ASN A 1107 -2.47 -38.61 8.21
N ASN A 1108 -2.67 -39.82 7.66
CA ASN A 1108 -1.59 -40.80 7.46
C ASN A 1108 -0.43 -40.29 6.58
N MET A 1109 -0.67 -39.33 5.68
CA MET A 1109 0.39 -38.76 4.84
C MET A 1109 1.21 -37.65 5.52
N ASN A 1110 0.71 -37.07 6.62
CA ASN A 1110 1.27 -35.85 7.22
C ASN A 1110 1.76 -36.04 8.67
N HIS A 1111 1.10 -36.90 9.47
CA HIS A 1111 1.35 -37.05 10.91
C HIS A 1111 1.38 -38.51 11.40
N PRO A 1112 2.28 -39.37 10.89
CA PRO A 1112 2.39 -40.77 11.30
C PRO A 1112 2.75 -40.94 12.79
N GLU A 1113 3.34 -39.93 13.43
CA GLU A 1113 3.69 -39.92 14.85
C GLU A 1113 2.47 -39.85 15.79
N ARG A 1114 1.28 -39.50 15.27
CA ARG A 1114 0.04 -39.32 16.06
C ARG A 1114 -0.89 -40.54 16.02
N ILE A 1115 -0.43 -41.68 15.50
CA ILE A 1115 -1.24 -42.90 15.38
C ILE A 1115 -1.45 -43.54 16.77
N GLY A 1116 -2.53 -43.12 17.43
CA GLY A 1116 -3.14 -43.86 18.54
C GLY A 1116 -3.79 -45.15 18.04
N LYS A 1117 -3.92 -46.14 18.93
CA LYS A 1117 -4.68 -47.36 18.63
C LYS A 1117 -6.17 -47.01 18.55
N ASP A 1118 -6.84 -47.40 17.47
CA ASP A 1118 -8.29 -47.26 17.36
C ASP A 1118 -9.00 -47.98 18.52
N SER A 1119 -9.91 -47.26 19.17
CA SER A 1119 -10.65 -47.69 20.35
C SER A 1119 -12.04 -48.25 20.01
N HIS A 1120 -12.49 -48.10 18.76
CA HIS A 1120 -13.80 -48.59 18.32
C HIS A 1120 -13.77 -50.11 18.10
N THR A 1121 -14.89 -50.78 18.35
CA THR A 1121 -15.04 -52.21 18.10
C THR A 1121 -15.80 -52.40 16.78
N PRO A 1122 -15.34 -53.22 15.82
CA PRO A 1122 -16.07 -53.47 14.58
C PRO A 1122 -17.52 -53.89 14.87
N GLY A 1123 -18.49 -53.08 14.40
CA GLY A 1123 -19.92 -53.28 14.67
C GLY A 1123 -20.50 -52.51 15.87
N SER A 1124 -19.72 -51.71 16.61
CA SER A 1124 -20.26 -50.80 17.62
C SER A 1124 -20.94 -49.58 16.98
N THR A 1125 -22.03 -49.10 17.58
CA THR A 1125 -22.71 -47.85 17.18
C THR A 1125 -21.75 -46.67 17.23
N LEU A 1126 -21.78 -45.80 16.21
CA LEU A 1126 -20.94 -44.61 16.15
C LEU A 1126 -21.36 -43.57 17.21
N PRO A 1127 -20.40 -42.85 17.84
CA PRO A 1127 -20.71 -41.72 18.70
C PRO A 1127 -21.23 -40.53 17.89
N THR A 1128 -22.17 -39.76 18.46
CA THR A 1128 -22.72 -38.56 17.84
C THR A 1128 -21.68 -37.43 17.75
N SER A 1129 -21.50 -36.88 16.54
CA SER A 1129 -20.69 -35.68 16.32
C SER A 1129 -21.42 -34.42 16.77
N PHE A 1130 -20.68 -33.48 17.38
CA PHE A 1130 -21.17 -32.11 17.66
C PHE A 1130 -20.94 -31.14 16.49
N TYR A 1131 -20.29 -31.57 15.41
CA TYR A 1131 -19.96 -30.75 14.25
C TYR A 1131 -20.88 -31.03 13.06
N MET A 1132 -21.61 -30.01 12.59
CA MET A 1132 -22.22 -30.01 11.26
C MET A 1132 -21.17 -29.65 10.21
N ASN A 1133 -20.73 -30.62 9.41
CA ASN A 1133 -20.06 -30.35 8.13
C ASN A 1133 -20.97 -30.80 6.99
N ALA A 1134 -21.30 -29.88 6.08
CA ALA A 1134 -22.17 -30.11 4.94
C ALA A 1134 -21.38 -30.17 3.63
N VAL A 1135 -20.63 -31.26 3.43
CA VAL A 1135 -20.03 -31.61 2.14
C VAL A 1135 -20.31 -33.09 1.86
N GLY A 1136 -21.22 -33.36 0.94
CA GLY A 1136 -21.29 -34.63 0.23
C GLY A 1136 -20.52 -34.52 -1.09
N TYR A 1137 -19.91 -35.62 -1.53
CA TYR A 1137 -19.22 -35.74 -2.83
C TYR A 1137 -20.21 -35.86 -4.01
#